data_AF-A0A521SC79-F1
#
_entry.id   AF-A0A521SC79-F1
#
_cell.length_a   1.000
_cell.length_b   1.000
_cell.length_c   1.000
_cell.angle_alpha   90.00
_cell.angle_beta   90.00
_cell.angle_gamma   90.00
#
_symmetry.space_group_name_H-M   'P 1'
#
loop_
_entity.id
_entity.type
_entity.pdbx_description
1 polymer ?
#
loop_
_entity_poly.entity_id
_entity_poly.type
_entity_poly.pdbx_seq_one_letter_code
_entity_poly.pdbx_strand_id
1 'polypeptide(L)'
;MATSRPTEPRRPQTREARSGASRVLGSLLLVAVLAAAVPRTAVAALSAHASPKIANYYLHWTIDELDARELARWDLLILDMELQERSPEMLREIRRRNPDVVILAYITAGEIRTDAAQLSDSAPLRAKLANRIQQSWYLKDAGGNRRTFWPGTWILNVTNRSPAANGERWQDVLPRFVKEEVMSSGMWDGVFFDNGWDDITYFAHGPVDLDGDGRNETAADANRAWQEGLRQIYRRAREVLDPDYYVFQNDGPMYYADVQGQLFENFPKGDWTLTQQQIQRTARGGIPPAVPILNSNTGNTGRFTEYGNMRFGLASALLNDAYFSYDYGDQDHGQWFYYDEYDANLGRAVGSARRVDGASGNFAAGVWRRDFERGAAVVNAGGAAKTVALGGDFEKLRGTQDPRVNDGSIVDEVRLVARDAVILRKPLEDVTGGTFPNGAFTRMFNREGVTLRNGFFVSDARFGAGETVIRTDLDGDGAADVVGTDGRRVRILLANGRSANLLPYGDKLSGRINIAVGDVTGDGAKEIVTAPATTGNALIRIWSLDGREAAPPFHAYDPRFPGGASVAVGNLDGEGKEEIVTGAGPGGGPHVRVFSGDGRVRDRGFFAYDPRFRGGISVAVGELTGDGRAEIVTGAGPGGGPHVRVFSGTGTPRGQGFFALDRRNTAGISVTVTDVDNNNSRDILVFTRDLTLAAELGSTAVAVR
;
A
#
# COMPACT_ATOMS: atom_id res chain seq x y z
N MET A 1 -29.33 -66.31 -29.55
CA MET A 1 -30.55 -66.49 -30.38
C MET A 1 -31.42 -65.25 -30.16
N ALA A 2 -31.25 -64.24 -31.00
CA ALA A 2 -32.08 -63.96 -32.19
C ALA A 2 -33.50 -63.48 -31.82
N THR A 3 -33.71 -62.16 -31.93
CA THR A 3 -34.75 -61.47 -32.74
C THR A 3 -36.16 -61.51 -32.12
N SER A 4 -37.00 -60.48 -32.09
CA SER A 4 -37.21 -59.31 -32.96
C SER A 4 -38.23 -58.36 -32.30
N ARG A 5 -38.14 -57.06 -32.59
CA ARG A 5 -39.15 -56.00 -32.32
C ARG A 5 -40.42 -56.19 -33.20
N PRO A 6 -41.38 -55.24 -33.38
CA PRO A 6 -41.69 -53.97 -32.69
C PRO A 6 -43.22 -53.74 -32.46
N THR A 7 -43.63 -52.64 -31.82
CA THR A 7 -44.52 -51.58 -32.38
C THR A 7 -45.06 -50.65 -31.28
N GLU A 8 -44.87 -49.35 -31.51
CA GLU A 8 -45.58 -48.22 -30.88
C GLU A 8 -46.63 -47.73 -31.92
N PRO A 9 -47.73 -47.04 -31.57
CA PRO A 9 -47.62 -45.58 -31.42
C PRO A 9 -48.69 -44.82 -30.56
N ARG A 10 -48.30 -43.60 -30.17
CA ARG A 10 -49.06 -42.32 -30.09
C ARG A 10 -50.02 -41.99 -28.91
N ARG A 11 -49.59 -40.93 -28.20
CA ARG A 11 -50.25 -39.96 -27.28
C ARG A 11 -51.53 -39.29 -27.87
N PRO A 12 -52.39 -38.63 -27.06
CA PRO A 12 -52.18 -37.21 -26.67
C PRO A 12 -52.55 -36.84 -25.21
N GLN A 13 -52.07 -35.66 -24.81
CA GLN A 13 -52.06 -35.00 -23.50
C GLN A 13 -53.42 -34.49 -23.01
N THR A 14 -53.55 -34.28 -21.68
CA THR A 14 -54.18 -33.07 -21.10
C THR A 14 -53.69 -32.82 -19.65
N ARG A 15 -53.48 -31.53 -19.36
CA ARG A 15 -53.17 -30.83 -18.09
C ARG A 15 -54.25 -31.09 -17.01
N GLU A 16 -54.16 -30.82 -15.70
CA GLU A 16 -53.28 -30.01 -14.82
C GLU A 16 -53.63 -30.35 -13.34
N ALA A 17 -52.78 -29.87 -12.42
CA ALA A 17 -53.09 -29.38 -11.06
C ALA A 17 -52.86 -30.29 -9.81
N ARG A 18 -51.73 -29.97 -9.17
CA ARG A 18 -51.51 -29.54 -7.76
C ARG A 18 -51.55 -30.54 -6.59
N SER A 19 -50.41 -30.46 -5.89
CA SER A 19 -50.20 -30.43 -4.43
C SER A 19 -49.97 -31.75 -3.70
N GLY A 20 -49.01 -31.72 -2.77
CA GLY A 20 -48.82 -32.75 -1.76
C GLY A 20 -47.38 -33.23 -1.66
N ALA A 21 -46.63 -32.62 -0.74
CA ALA A 21 -45.25 -32.93 -0.40
C ALA A 21 -45.02 -34.41 -0.03
N SER A 22 -43.83 -34.94 -0.33
CA SER A 22 -42.97 -35.63 0.65
C SER A 22 -41.65 -36.13 0.05
N ARG A 23 -40.56 -35.74 0.73
CA ARG A 23 -39.30 -36.47 0.96
C ARG A 23 -38.48 -36.94 -0.26
N VAL A 24 -37.34 -36.27 -0.46
CA VAL A 24 -36.14 -36.89 -1.04
C VAL A 24 -34.94 -36.54 -0.15
N LEU A 25 -34.31 -37.58 0.39
CA LEU A 25 -32.94 -37.54 0.92
C LEU A 25 -32.02 -37.08 -0.22
N GLY A 26 -31.42 -35.91 -0.08
CA GLY A 26 -30.39 -35.41 -0.96
C GLY A 26 -29.05 -35.37 -0.22
N SER A 27 -28.13 -36.21 -0.65
CA SER A 27 -26.73 -36.25 -0.25
C SER A 27 -26.10 -34.85 -0.30
N LEU A 28 -25.61 -34.37 0.85
CA LEU A 28 -24.78 -33.15 0.92
C LEU A 28 -23.41 -33.47 0.32
N LEU A 29 -23.20 -32.99 -0.91
CA LEU A 29 -21.88 -32.84 -1.51
C LEU A 29 -21.11 -31.81 -0.66
N LEU A 30 -20.04 -32.26 -0.02
CA LEU A 30 -19.05 -31.40 0.62
C LEU A 30 -18.32 -30.62 -0.48
N VAL A 31 -18.77 -29.40 -0.79
CA VAL A 31 -18.00 -28.47 -1.63
C VAL A 31 -16.93 -27.87 -0.72
N ALA A 32 -15.75 -28.51 -0.70
CA ALA A 32 -14.54 -27.86 -0.26
C ALA A 32 -14.27 -26.71 -1.24
N VAL A 33 -14.59 -25.48 -0.84
CA VAL A 33 -14.08 -24.28 -1.50
C VAL A 33 -12.59 -24.21 -1.16
N LEU A 34 -11.77 -24.93 -1.92
CA LEU A 34 -10.40 -24.47 -2.14
C LEU A 34 -10.54 -23.14 -2.85
N ALA A 35 -10.26 -22.05 -2.14
CA ALA A 35 -9.95 -20.77 -2.75
C ALA A 35 -8.69 -20.97 -3.60
N ALA A 36 -8.87 -21.47 -4.82
CA ALA A 36 -7.89 -21.25 -5.88
C ALA A 36 -7.83 -19.73 -6.03
N ALA A 37 -6.68 -19.14 -5.69
CA ALA A 37 -6.39 -17.76 -6.00
C ALA A 37 -6.67 -17.59 -7.50
N VAL A 38 -7.78 -16.92 -7.82
CA VAL A 38 -8.01 -16.45 -9.18
C VAL A 38 -6.84 -15.51 -9.46
N PRO A 39 -5.99 -15.77 -10.48
CA PRO A 39 -4.93 -14.84 -10.80
C PRO A 39 -5.61 -13.50 -11.08
N ARG A 40 -5.34 -12.50 -10.23
CA ARG A 40 -5.73 -11.13 -10.51
C ARG A 40 -5.09 -10.80 -11.86
N THR A 41 -5.91 -10.53 -12.87
CA THR A 41 -5.44 -10.00 -14.15
C THR A 41 -4.57 -8.78 -13.83
N ALA A 42 -3.28 -8.84 -14.17
CA ALA A 42 -2.26 -7.85 -13.77
C ALA A 42 -2.69 -6.41 -14.10
N VAL A 43 -3.49 -6.23 -15.15
CA VAL A 43 -4.05 -4.94 -15.61
C VAL A 43 -4.82 -4.18 -14.51
N ALA A 44 -5.40 -4.88 -13.52
CA ALA A 44 -6.15 -4.25 -12.42
C ALA A 44 -5.25 -3.75 -11.26
N ALA A 45 -4.01 -4.23 -11.12
CA ALA A 45 -3.17 -3.99 -9.94
C ALA A 45 -2.69 -2.53 -9.82
N LEU A 46 -2.11 -1.95 -10.88
CA LEU A 46 -1.50 -0.60 -10.83
C LEU A 46 -2.48 0.55 -10.54
N SER A 47 -3.79 0.33 -10.69
CA SER A 47 -4.83 1.35 -10.50
C SER A 47 -5.28 1.50 -9.04
N ALA A 48 -4.89 0.58 -8.15
CA ALA A 48 -5.39 0.51 -6.77
C ALA A 48 -4.46 1.15 -5.72
N HIS A 49 -3.21 1.47 -6.07
CA HIS A 49 -2.21 1.97 -5.10
C HIS A 49 -2.55 3.37 -4.55
N ALA A 50 -2.38 3.54 -3.24
CA ALA A 50 -2.45 4.84 -2.58
C ALA A 50 -1.23 5.69 -2.96
N SER A 51 -1.37 7.01 -3.02
CA SER A 51 -0.22 7.89 -3.25
C SER A 51 0.65 8.00 -1.98
N PRO A 52 1.98 8.11 -2.11
CA PRO A 52 2.74 8.15 -3.36
C PRO A 52 2.90 6.78 -4.03
N LYS A 53 2.80 6.77 -5.37
CA LYS A 53 3.08 5.60 -6.20
C LYS A 53 4.58 5.59 -6.50
N ILE A 54 5.27 4.51 -6.16
CA ILE A 54 6.73 4.44 -6.28
C ILE A 54 7.18 3.33 -7.23
N ALA A 55 8.20 3.64 -8.02
CA ALA A 55 8.86 2.72 -8.94
C ALA A 55 10.35 2.62 -8.64
N ASN A 56 10.97 1.47 -8.92
CA ASN A 56 12.42 1.32 -8.90
C ASN A 56 12.92 0.75 -10.22
N TYR A 57 14.01 1.34 -10.69
CA TYR A 57 14.75 0.90 -11.85
C TYR A 57 16.04 0.23 -11.35
N TYR A 58 16.06 -1.10 -11.31
CA TYR A 58 17.15 -1.89 -10.72
C TYR A 58 17.73 -2.91 -11.72
N LEU A 59 18.90 -2.63 -12.32
CA LEU A 59 19.37 -3.33 -13.52
C LEU A 59 20.56 -4.30 -13.32
N HIS A 60 20.87 -4.73 -12.10
CA HIS A 60 21.83 -5.81 -11.91
C HIS A 60 21.31 -7.14 -12.49
N TRP A 61 22.22 -7.96 -13.01
CA TRP A 61 21.89 -9.28 -13.57
C TRP A 61 21.75 -10.38 -12.54
N THR A 62 22.00 -10.08 -11.27
CA THR A 62 21.80 -10.99 -10.12
C THR A 62 21.34 -10.17 -8.94
N ILE A 63 20.48 -10.75 -8.11
CA ILE A 63 20.06 -10.21 -6.81
C ILE A 63 20.14 -11.30 -5.74
N ASP A 64 20.30 -10.89 -4.49
CA ASP A 64 20.26 -11.75 -3.31
C ASP A 64 18.97 -11.59 -2.49
N GLU A 65 18.89 -12.25 -1.32
CA GLU A 65 17.72 -12.18 -0.44
C GLU A 65 17.50 -10.79 0.17
N LEU A 66 18.59 -10.04 0.40
CA LEU A 66 18.52 -8.66 0.89
C LEU A 66 17.90 -7.77 -0.18
N ASP A 67 18.42 -7.84 -1.42
CA ASP A 67 17.86 -7.11 -2.56
C ASP A 67 16.39 -7.45 -2.75
N ALA A 68 16.02 -8.75 -2.74
CA ALA A 68 14.63 -9.18 -2.89
C ALA A 68 13.72 -8.63 -1.78
N ARG A 69 14.20 -8.60 -0.54
CA ARG A 69 13.45 -8.04 0.59
C ARG A 69 13.22 -6.55 0.44
N GLU A 70 14.26 -5.79 0.06
CA GLU A 70 14.12 -4.35 -0.08
C GLU A 70 13.30 -3.99 -1.32
N LEU A 71 13.56 -4.60 -2.48
CA LEU A 71 12.83 -4.33 -3.74
C LEU A 71 11.33 -4.64 -3.63
N ALA A 72 10.91 -5.56 -2.76
CA ALA A 72 9.50 -5.85 -2.51
C ALA A 72 8.70 -4.65 -1.98
N ARG A 73 9.35 -3.57 -1.53
CA ARG A 73 8.69 -2.37 -1.00
C ARG A 73 8.09 -1.46 -2.08
N TRP A 74 8.44 -1.64 -3.34
CA TRP A 74 7.96 -0.82 -4.44
C TRP A 74 6.66 -1.34 -5.05
N ASP A 75 5.86 -0.44 -5.62
CA ASP A 75 4.64 -0.79 -6.37
C ASP A 75 4.98 -1.31 -7.78
N LEU A 76 6.04 -0.76 -8.38
CA LEU A 76 6.49 -1.08 -9.74
C LEU A 76 8.01 -1.28 -9.78
N LEU A 77 8.47 -2.38 -10.35
CA LEU A 77 9.88 -2.69 -10.56
C LEU A 77 10.17 -2.84 -12.06
N ILE A 78 11.27 -2.24 -12.50
CA ILE A 78 11.84 -2.46 -13.82
C ILE A 78 13.20 -3.13 -13.60
N LEU A 79 13.30 -4.42 -13.95
CA LEU A 79 14.46 -5.25 -13.63
C LEU A 79 15.04 -5.88 -14.90
N ASP A 80 16.36 -6.14 -14.93
CA ASP A 80 16.99 -6.77 -16.10
C ASP A 80 16.42 -8.18 -16.35
N MET A 81 16.12 -8.48 -17.62
CA MET A 81 15.53 -9.77 -18.03
C MET A 81 16.35 -10.98 -17.57
N GLU A 82 17.68 -10.84 -17.38
CA GLU A 82 18.53 -11.96 -16.95
C GLU A 82 18.16 -12.51 -15.57
N LEU A 83 17.47 -11.74 -14.72
CA LEU A 83 17.09 -12.20 -13.38
C LEU A 83 16.25 -13.48 -13.39
N GLN A 84 15.47 -13.76 -14.45
CA GLN A 84 14.73 -15.02 -14.53
C GLN A 84 15.66 -16.25 -14.63
N GLU A 85 16.85 -16.09 -15.21
CA GLU A 85 17.83 -17.18 -15.37
C GLU A 85 18.83 -17.19 -14.21
N ARG A 86 19.11 -16.01 -13.65
CA ARG A 86 20.21 -15.79 -12.71
C ARG A 86 19.77 -15.79 -11.25
N SER A 87 18.56 -15.32 -10.97
CA SER A 87 17.99 -15.19 -9.63
C SER A 87 16.48 -15.49 -9.59
N PRO A 88 15.97 -16.59 -10.18
CA PRO A 88 14.53 -16.84 -10.28
C PRO A 88 13.82 -16.95 -8.94
N GLU A 89 14.45 -17.56 -7.93
CA GLU A 89 13.88 -17.66 -6.59
C GLU A 89 13.71 -16.30 -5.92
N MET A 90 14.55 -15.32 -6.26
CA MET A 90 14.47 -13.97 -5.69
C MET A 90 13.32 -13.17 -6.31
N LEU A 91 13.03 -13.36 -7.61
CA LEU A 91 11.81 -12.80 -8.22
C LEU A 91 10.54 -13.35 -7.55
N ARG A 92 10.52 -14.65 -7.22
CA ARG A 92 9.40 -15.26 -6.48
C ARG A 92 9.31 -14.74 -5.06
N GLU A 93 10.45 -14.51 -4.41
CA GLU A 93 10.51 -13.95 -3.06
C GLU A 93 9.96 -12.52 -3.00
N ILE A 94 10.28 -11.67 -3.99
CA ILE A 94 9.71 -10.33 -4.14
C ILE A 94 8.17 -10.43 -4.17
N ARG A 95 7.62 -11.28 -5.05
CA ARG A 95 6.15 -11.47 -5.17
C ARG A 95 5.53 -12.08 -3.92
N ARG A 96 6.23 -12.95 -3.21
CA ARG A 96 5.73 -13.54 -1.95
C ARG A 96 5.56 -12.46 -0.87
N ARG A 97 6.45 -11.47 -0.84
CA ARG A 97 6.42 -10.35 0.11
C ARG A 97 5.45 -9.26 -0.31
N ASN A 98 5.38 -8.98 -1.60
CA ASN A 98 4.45 -8.03 -2.18
C ASN A 98 3.70 -8.68 -3.35
N PRO A 99 2.54 -9.32 -3.10
CA PRO A 99 1.74 -9.96 -4.13
C PRO A 99 1.15 -9.01 -5.17
N ASP A 100 1.09 -7.70 -4.85
CA ASP A 100 0.51 -6.67 -5.72
C ASP A 100 1.59 -5.92 -6.54
N VAL A 101 2.88 -6.26 -6.39
CA VAL A 101 3.98 -5.66 -7.16
C VAL A 101 3.86 -5.98 -8.65
N VAL A 102 4.11 -4.98 -9.49
CA VAL A 102 4.30 -5.16 -10.94
C VAL A 102 5.78 -5.21 -11.26
N ILE A 103 6.22 -6.24 -11.98
CA ILE A 103 7.61 -6.45 -12.36
C ILE A 103 7.73 -6.50 -13.89
N LEU A 104 8.45 -5.54 -14.47
CA LEU A 104 8.70 -5.44 -15.91
C LEU A 104 10.11 -5.90 -16.25
N ALA A 105 10.23 -6.70 -17.32
CA ALA A 105 11.52 -7.07 -17.88
C ALA A 105 12.10 -5.91 -18.69
N TYR A 106 13.26 -5.42 -18.27
CA TYR A 106 14.02 -4.39 -18.97
C TYR A 106 14.79 -4.97 -20.16
N ILE A 107 14.57 -4.39 -21.33
CA ILE A 107 15.21 -4.78 -22.60
C ILE A 107 15.39 -3.53 -23.48
N THR A 108 16.54 -3.38 -24.14
CA THR A 108 16.78 -2.31 -25.11
C THR A 108 16.06 -2.54 -26.44
N ALA A 109 15.36 -1.53 -26.96
CA ALA A 109 14.62 -1.64 -28.22
C ALA A 109 15.52 -1.62 -29.47
N GLY A 110 16.59 -0.83 -29.42
CA GLY A 110 17.40 -0.49 -30.60
C GLY A 110 18.90 -0.59 -30.39
N GLU A 111 19.37 -1.26 -29.34
CA GLU A 111 20.80 -1.35 -29.02
C GLU A 111 21.15 -2.73 -28.45
N ILE A 112 22.37 -3.19 -28.69
CA ILE A 112 22.90 -4.44 -28.13
C ILE A 112 24.38 -4.31 -27.80
N ARG A 113 24.85 -5.00 -26.75
CA ARG A 113 26.28 -5.06 -26.45
C ARG A 113 27.06 -5.77 -27.56
N THR A 114 28.27 -5.30 -27.82
CA THR A 114 29.19 -5.86 -28.83
C THR A 114 29.64 -7.29 -28.50
N ASP A 115 29.65 -7.67 -27.23
CA ASP A 115 30.05 -8.98 -26.71
C ASP A 115 28.86 -9.89 -26.34
N ALA A 116 27.62 -9.47 -26.63
CA ALA A 116 26.42 -10.13 -26.11
C ALA A 116 26.37 -11.63 -26.46
N ALA A 117 26.74 -12.02 -27.68
CA ALA A 117 26.69 -13.42 -28.13
C ALA A 117 27.65 -14.34 -27.34
N GLN A 118 28.70 -13.78 -26.73
CA GLN A 118 29.68 -14.53 -25.94
C GLN A 118 29.29 -14.68 -24.46
N LEU A 119 28.24 -13.99 -24.01
CA LEU A 119 27.84 -13.94 -22.60
C LEU A 119 26.91 -15.10 -22.18
N SER A 120 26.97 -16.27 -22.85
CA SER A 120 26.01 -17.36 -22.57
C SER A 120 26.02 -17.84 -21.11
N ASP A 121 27.16 -17.72 -20.41
CA ASP A 121 27.28 -18.11 -19.00
C ASP A 121 26.79 -17.02 -18.02
N SER A 122 26.92 -15.74 -18.37
CA SER A 122 26.61 -14.60 -17.48
C SER A 122 25.30 -13.90 -17.78
N ALA A 123 24.87 -13.88 -19.05
CA ALA A 123 23.66 -13.26 -19.57
C ALA A 123 23.06 -14.11 -20.72
N PRO A 124 22.58 -15.33 -20.42
CA PRO A 124 22.08 -16.28 -21.42
C PRO A 124 20.96 -15.73 -22.32
N LEU A 125 20.03 -14.92 -21.80
CA LEU A 125 18.94 -14.38 -22.63
C LEU A 125 19.46 -13.38 -23.64
N ARG A 126 20.36 -12.48 -23.22
CA ARG A 126 20.99 -11.50 -24.09
C ARG A 126 21.90 -12.17 -25.12
N ALA A 127 22.57 -13.27 -24.77
CA ALA A 127 23.30 -14.10 -25.72
C ALA A 127 22.38 -14.75 -26.75
N LYS A 128 21.25 -15.33 -26.33
CA LYS A 128 20.22 -15.84 -27.24
C LYS A 128 19.69 -14.75 -28.17
N LEU A 129 19.37 -13.56 -27.65
CA LEU A 129 18.89 -12.43 -28.44
C LEU A 129 19.93 -12.01 -29.49
N ALA A 130 21.20 -11.86 -29.08
CA ALA A 130 22.29 -11.47 -29.97
C ALA A 130 22.50 -12.47 -31.11
N ASN A 131 22.35 -13.77 -30.84
CA ASN A 131 22.46 -14.82 -31.86
C ASN A 131 21.32 -14.81 -32.89
N ARG A 132 20.21 -14.10 -32.63
CA ARG A 132 19.13 -13.89 -33.61
C ARG A 132 19.40 -12.70 -34.56
N ILE A 133 20.36 -11.83 -34.23
CA ILE A 133 20.62 -10.58 -34.98
C ILE A 133 21.36 -10.86 -36.29
N GLN A 134 20.84 -10.31 -37.38
CA GLN A 134 21.44 -10.41 -38.72
C GLN A 134 22.38 -9.24 -38.99
N GLN A 135 23.46 -9.47 -39.76
CA GLN A 135 24.47 -8.44 -40.07
C GLN A 135 23.92 -7.21 -40.80
N SER A 136 22.82 -7.38 -41.52
CA SER A 136 22.12 -6.30 -42.21
C SER A 136 21.32 -5.39 -41.27
N TRP A 137 21.00 -5.84 -40.05
CA TRP A 137 20.19 -5.09 -39.11
C TRP A 137 20.98 -4.14 -38.21
N TYR A 138 22.31 -4.13 -38.27
CA TYR A 138 23.08 -3.07 -37.62
C TYR A 138 22.88 -1.76 -38.36
N LEU A 139 22.61 -0.68 -37.62
CA LEU A 139 22.55 0.67 -38.18
C LEU A 139 23.94 1.08 -38.66
N LYS A 140 24.03 1.57 -39.90
CA LYS A 140 25.29 1.92 -40.55
C LYS A 140 25.21 3.31 -41.17
N ASP A 141 26.35 3.79 -41.65
CA ASP A 141 26.41 4.85 -42.65
C ASP A 141 26.62 4.31 -44.06
N ALA A 142 26.59 5.21 -45.03
CA ALA A 142 26.85 4.93 -46.44
C ALA A 142 28.22 4.26 -46.71
N GLY A 143 29.17 4.40 -45.79
CA GLY A 143 30.47 3.72 -45.85
C GLY A 143 30.45 2.30 -45.27
N GLY A 144 29.31 1.85 -44.73
CA GLY A 144 29.14 0.57 -44.06
C GLY A 144 29.59 0.55 -42.59
N ASN A 145 29.99 1.69 -42.02
CA ASN A 145 30.45 1.75 -40.63
C ASN A 145 29.26 1.69 -39.69
N ARG A 146 29.33 0.80 -38.69
CA ARG A 146 28.27 0.68 -37.68
C ARG A 146 28.20 1.92 -36.79
N ARG A 147 26.99 2.23 -36.33
CA ARG A 147 26.71 3.32 -35.40
C ARG A 147 26.60 2.82 -33.96
N THR A 148 27.03 3.66 -33.03
CA THR A 148 27.08 3.40 -31.58
C THR A 148 26.77 4.68 -30.85
N PHE A 149 26.04 4.59 -29.74
CA PHE A 149 25.85 5.72 -28.82
C PHE A 149 26.77 5.53 -27.60
N TRP A 150 26.65 4.39 -26.93
CA TRP A 150 27.52 4.03 -25.82
C TRP A 150 28.75 3.23 -26.26
N PRO A 151 29.92 3.43 -25.64
CA PRO A 151 31.08 2.57 -25.89
C PRO A 151 30.76 1.09 -25.61
N GLY A 152 31.06 0.21 -26.56
CA GLY A 152 30.85 -1.23 -26.39
C GLY A 152 29.45 -1.73 -26.78
N THR A 153 28.61 -0.90 -27.38
CA THR A 153 27.31 -1.29 -27.95
C THR A 153 27.29 -1.13 -29.47
N TRP A 154 26.23 -1.66 -30.11
CA TRP A 154 25.88 -1.36 -31.48
C TRP A 154 24.40 -0.99 -31.56
N ILE A 155 24.10 0.04 -32.36
CA ILE A 155 22.71 0.41 -32.65
C ILE A 155 22.15 -0.54 -33.72
N LEU A 156 20.92 -0.98 -33.49
CA LEU A 156 20.15 -1.81 -34.41
C LEU A 156 19.17 -0.94 -35.19
N ASN A 157 19.09 -1.17 -36.49
CA ASN A 157 18.18 -0.49 -37.39
C ASN A 157 16.76 -1.03 -37.18
N VAL A 158 16.00 -0.35 -36.30
CA VAL A 158 14.61 -0.65 -35.95
C VAL A 158 13.61 -0.31 -37.06
N THR A 159 14.06 0.22 -38.21
CA THR A 159 13.17 0.82 -39.21
C THR A 159 12.65 -0.20 -40.21
N ASN A 160 11.52 0.12 -40.84
CA ASN A 160 11.00 -0.61 -42.00
C ASN A 160 11.90 -0.58 -43.23
N ARG A 161 12.94 0.27 -43.24
CA ARG A 161 13.89 0.39 -44.34
C ARG A 161 15.09 -0.54 -44.17
N SER A 162 15.39 -0.96 -42.94
CA SER A 162 16.39 -1.98 -42.62
C SER A 162 16.28 -3.17 -43.58
N PRO A 163 17.35 -3.70 -44.19
CA PRO A 163 17.23 -4.83 -45.12
C PRO A 163 16.63 -6.08 -44.46
N ALA A 164 15.72 -6.75 -45.18
CA ALA A 164 15.08 -7.97 -44.66
C ALA A 164 16.09 -9.11 -44.65
N ALA A 165 16.06 -9.92 -43.61
CA ALA A 165 16.81 -11.16 -43.55
C ALA A 165 15.86 -12.27 -43.11
N ASN A 166 15.81 -13.35 -43.88
CA ASN A 166 14.86 -14.46 -43.69
C ASN A 166 13.39 -14.03 -43.65
N GLY A 167 13.03 -12.96 -44.38
CA GLY A 167 11.68 -12.42 -44.41
C GLY A 167 11.31 -11.52 -43.24
N GLU A 168 12.27 -11.23 -42.34
CA GLU A 168 12.03 -10.47 -41.11
C GLU A 168 12.93 -9.24 -40.98
N ARG A 169 12.54 -8.34 -40.09
CA ARG A 169 13.36 -7.23 -39.60
C ARG A 169 13.51 -7.30 -38.09
N TRP A 170 14.43 -6.51 -37.55
CA TRP A 170 14.64 -6.44 -36.10
C TRP A 170 13.36 -6.13 -35.31
N GLN A 171 12.56 -5.20 -35.80
CA GLN A 171 11.25 -4.83 -35.25
C GLN A 171 10.22 -5.98 -35.21
N ASP A 172 10.42 -7.07 -35.96
CA ASP A 172 9.59 -8.29 -35.90
C ASP A 172 10.15 -9.33 -34.93
N VAL A 173 11.48 -9.38 -34.79
CA VAL A 173 12.20 -10.38 -34.01
C VAL A 173 12.16 -10.06 -32.52
N LEU A 174 12.38 -8.81 -32.15
CA LEU A 174 12.45 -8.41 -30.73
C LEU A 174 11.13 -8.69 -29.99
N PRO A 175 9.95 -8.20 -30.43
CA PRO A 175 8.69 -8.50 -29.76
C PRO A 175 8.40 -10.00 -29.61
N ARG A 176 8.82 -10.80 -30.61
CA ARG A 176 8.64 -12.24 -30.58
C ARG A 176 9.59 -12.92 -29.59
N PHE A 177 10.84 -12.48 -29.52
CA PHE A 177 11.77 -12.92 -28.49
C PHE A 177 11.21 -12.65 -27.09
N VAL A 178 10.67 -11.45 -26.86
CA VAL A 178 10.02 -11.10 -25.59
C VAL A 178 8.90 -12.08 -25.26
N LYS A 179 8.05 -12.43 -26.22
CA LYS A 179 7.00 -13.45 -26.03
C LYS A 179 7.58 -14.83 -25.70
N GLU A 180 8.49 -15.31 -26.54
CA GLU A 180 8.94 -16.70 -26.57
C GLU A 180 9.90 -17.05 -25.43
N GLU A 181 10.76 -16.13 -25.03
CA GLU A 181 11.88 -16.40 -24.11
C GLU A 181 11.72 -15.67 -22.77
N VAL A 182 11.03 -14.53 -22.74
CA VAL A 182 10.89 -13.71 -21.53
C VAL A 182 9.54 -13.95 -20.88
N MET A 183 8.43 -13.64 -21.55
CA MET A 183 7.08 -13.77 -20.98
C MET A 183 6.67 -15.22 -20.75
N SER A 184 7.18 -16.16 -21.55
CA SER A 184 6.93 -17.60 -21.39
C SER A 184 7.43 -18.18 -20.06
N SER A 185 8.33 -17.47 -19.34
CA SER A 185 8.78 -17.85 -17.99
C SER A 185 7.68 -17.73 -16.94
N GLY A 186 6.65 -16.90 -17.18
CA GLY A 186 5.60 -16.59 -16.21
C GLY A 186 6.05 -15.74 -15.03
N MET A 187 7.24 -15.12 -15.08
CA MET A 187 7.78 -14.33 -13.95
C MET A 187 7.49 -12.83 -14.04
N TRP A 188 7.11 -12.33 -15.20
CA TRP A 188 6.99 -10.91 -15.52
C TRP A 188 5.53 -10.49 -15.70
N ASP A 189 5.23 -9.21 -15.44
CA ASP A 189 3.91 -8.60 -15.73
C ASP A 189 3.94 -7.78 -17.03
N GLY A 190 5.09 -7.67 -17.67
CA GLY A 190 5.25 -6.97 -18.93
C GLY A 190 6.71 -6.69 -19.28
N VAL A 191 6.91 -5.90 -20.33
CA VAL A 191 8.21 -5.49 -20.84
C VAL A 191 8.37 -3.98 -20.79
N PHE A 192 9.57 -3.55 -20.41
CA PHE A 192 10.02 -2.18 -20.54
C PHE A 192 11.07 -2.10 -21.65
N PHE A 193 10.72 -1.41 -22.73
CA PHE A 193 11.60 -1.17 -23.86
C PHE A 193 12.39 0.13 -23.68
N ASP A 194 13.68 0.00 -23.42
CA ASP A 194 14.61 1.13 -23.36
C ASP A 194 14.98 1.65 -24.76
N ASN A 195 15.60 2.82 -24.82
CA ASN A 195 16.02 3.52 -26.02
C ASN A 195 14.84 3.95 -26.90
N GLY A 196 13.78 4.47 -26.28
CA GLY A 196 12.67 5.13 -26.96
C GLY A 196 13.07 6.49 -27.57
N TRP A 197 14.20 6.55 -28.26
CA TRP A 197 14.78 7.75 -28.85
C TRP A 197 14.00 8.24 -30.07
N ASP A 198 13.81 9.55 -30.20
CA ASP A 198 13.09 10.18 -31.32
C ASP A 198 13.99 10.86 -32.36
N ASP A 199 15.27 11.06 -32.05
CA ASP A 199 16.28 11.66 -32.94
C ASP A 199 17.48 10.72 -33.16
N ILE A 200 17.32 9.74 -34.04
CA ILE A 200 18.38 8.75 -34.30
C ILE A 200 19.66 9.38 -34.84
N THR A 201 19.59 10.48 -35.59
CA THR A 201 20.82 11.11 -36.09
C THR A 201 21.69 11.72 -35.00
N TYR A 202 21.07 12.17 -33.90
CA TYR A 202 21.80 12.59 -32.71
C TYR A 202 22.47 11.40 -32.01
N PHE A 203 21.73 10.33 -31.71
CA PHE A 203 22.24 9.16 -30.99
C PHE A 203 23.21 8.31 -31.80
N ALA A 204 23.09 8.30 -33.12
CA ALA A 204 24.05 7.67 -34.02
C ALA A 204 25.34 8.49 -34.23
N HIS A 205 25.40 9.71 -33.68
CA HIS A 205 26.51 10.65 -33.85
C HIS A 205 26.85 10.96 -35.32
N GLY A 206 25.83 11.02 -36.19
CA GLY A 206 26.06 11.31 -37.61
C GLY A 206 24.98 10.79 -38.55
N PRO A 207 25.23 10.89 -39.86
CA PRO A 207 24.30 10.42 -40.88
C PRO A 207 24.20 8.88 -40.86
N VAL A 208 23.07 8.36 -41.30
CA VAL A 208 22.76 6.93 -41.33
C VAL A 208 22.32 6.52 -42.72
N ASP A 209 22.57 5.27 -43.09
CA ASP A 209 22.06 4.58 -44.27
C ASP A 209 21.14 3.44 -43.77
N LEU A 210 19.84 3.65 -43.91
CA LEU A 210 18.81 2.78 -43.36
C LEU A 210 18.51 1.57 -44.25
N ASP A 211 18.69 1.64 -45.56
CA ASP A 211 18.36 0.56 -46.50
C ASP A 211 19.58 -0.09 -47.18
N GLY A 212 20.78 0.41 -46.91
CA GLY A 212 22.03 -0.13 -47.42
C GLY A 212 22.26 0.16 -48.89
N ASP A 213 21.67 1.23 -49.44
CA ASP A 213 21.87 1.63 -50.85
C ASP A 213 23.20 2.37 -51.09
N GLY A 214 23.99 2.58 -50.03
CA GLY A 214 25.26 3.31 -50.07
C GLY A 214 25.08 4.82 -50.05
N ARG A 215 23.90 5.33 -49.67
CA ARG A 215 23.62 6.75 -49.46
C ARG A 215 23.02 6.96 -48.08
N ASN A 216 23.42 8.04 -47.43
CA ASN A 216 22.82 8.41 -46.16
C ASN A 216 21.46 9.07 -46.37
N GLU A 217 20.49 8.79 -45.51
CA GLU A 217 19.26 9.54 -45.40
C GLU A 217 19.50 10.98 -44.93
N THR A 218 18.55 11.85 -45.27
CA THR A 218 18.43 13.14 -44.57
C THR A 218 18.06 12.89 -43.10
N ALA A 219 18.49 13.77 -42.20
CA ALA A 219 18.16 13.62 -40.77
C ALA A 219 16.65 13.56 -40.51
N ALA A 220 15.86 14.36 -41.25
CA ALA A 220 14.41 14.35 -41.13
C ALA A 220 13.79 13.00 -41.55
N ASP A 221 14.29 12.39 -42.62
CA ASP A 221 13.79 11.10 -43.10
C ASP A 221 14.24 9.94 -42.20
N ALA A 222 15.49 9.99 -41.73
CA ALA A 222 16.04 9.02 -40.78
C ALA A 222 15.23 9.01 -39.48
N ASN A 223 15.01 10.19 -38.88
CA ASN A 223 14.26 10.33 -37.63
C ASN A 223 12.80 9.89 -37.81
N ARG A 224 12.15 10.24 -38.92
CA ARG A 224 10.77 9.79 -39.21
C ARG A 224 10.67 8.28 -39.33
N ALA A 225 11.60 7.65 -40.06
CA ALA A 225 11.62 6.20 -40.23
C ALA A 225 11.94 5.46 -38.92
N TRP A 226 12.83 6.03 -38.09
CA TRP A 226 13.14 5.53 -36.76
C TRP A 226 11.94 5.56 -35.83
N GLN A 227 11.25 6.71 -35.76
CA GLN A 227 10.05 6.87 -34.96
C GLN A 227 8.96 5.88 -35.34
N GLU A 228 8.74 5.64 -36.65
CA GLU A 228 7.77 4.63 -37.08
C GLU A 228 8.24 3.20 -36.75
N GLY A 229 9.53 2.91 -36.85
CA GLY A 229 10.10 1.61 -36.47
C GLY A 229 9.87 1.28 -34.99
N LEU A 230 10.13 2.23 -34.09
CA LEU A 230 9.86 2.06 -32.65
C LEU A 230 8.36 1.88 -32.37
N ARG A 231 7.48 2.66 -33.03
CA ARG A 231 6.03 2.44 -32.92
C ARG A 231 5.62 1.04 -33.34
N GLN A 232 6.28 0.49 -34.35
CA GLN A 232 6.00 -0.88 -34.79
C GLN A 232 6.48 -1.93 -33.80
N ILE A 233 7.62 -1.73 -33.14
CA ILE A 233 8.03 -2.58 -32.00
C ILE A 233 6.95 -2.60 -30.93
N TYR A 234 6.44 -1.44 -30.51
CA TYR A 234 5.43 -1.35 -29.45
C TYR A 234 4.09 -1.96 -29.86
N ARG A 235 3.60 -1.64 -31.07
CA ARG A 235 2.36 -2.22 -31.60
C ARG A 235 2.48 -3.73 -31.73
N ARG A 236 3.60 -4.21 -32.27
CA ARG A 236 3.83 -5.64 -32.46
C ARG A 236 3.95 -6.38 -31.14
N ALA A 237 4.61 -5.79 -30.13
CA ALA A 237 4.64 -6.34 -28.78
C ALA A 237 3.23 -6.56 -28.24
N ARG A 238 2.35 -5.56 -28.31
CA ARG A 238 0.95 -5.71 -27.88
C ARG A 238 0.14 -6.70 -28.72
N GLU A 239 0.47 -6.90 -29.99
CA GLU A 239 -0.19 -7.89 -30.84
C GLU A 239 0.21 -9.32 -30.49
N VAL A 240 1.47 -9.55 -30.12
CA VAL A 240 1.99 -10.90 -29.88
C VAL A 240 1.87 -11.33 -28.42
N LEU A 241 1.95 -10.39 -27.47
CA LEU A 241 1.79 -10.65 -26.05
C LEU A 241 0.32 -10.83 -25.66
N ASP A 242 0.08 -11.55 -24.57
CA ASP A 242 -1.27 -11.60 -23.96
C ASP A 242 -1.70 -10.17 -23.56
N PRO A 243 -2.97 -9.78 -23.76
CA PRO A 243 -3.49 -8.48 -23.33
C PRO A 243 -3.23 -8.12 -21.86
N ASP A 244 -2.98 -9.11 -21.00
CA ASP A 244 -2.65 -8.89 -19.60
C ASP A 244 -1.23 -8.34 -19.36
N TYR A 245 -0.33 -8.40 -20.35
CA TYR A 245 1.03 -7.89 -20.23
C TYR A 245 1.15 -6.39 -20.55
N TYR A 246 1.89 -5.69 -19.70
CA TYR A 246 2.26 -4.30 -19.91
C TYR A 246 3.35 -4.12 -20.99
N VAL A 247 3.23 -3.05 -21.78
CA VAL A 247 4.29 -2.59 -22.70
C VAL A 247 4.64 -1.16 -22.34
N PHE A 248 5.86 -0.95 -21.84
CA PHE A 248 6.38 0.33 -21.35
C PHE A 248 7.60 0.76 -22.18
N GLN A 249 7.95 2.04 -22.12
CA GLN A 249 9.16 2.60 -22.75
C GLN A 249 9.68 3.85 -22.01
N ASN A 250 10.85 4.37 -22.37
CA ASN A 250 11.40 5.64 -21.85
C ASN A 250 11.80 6.63 -22.95
N ASP A 251 12.05 7.87 -22.52
CA ASP A 251 12.88 8.86 -23.23
C ASP A 251 12.32 9.45 -24.56
N GLY A 252 11.15 9.00 -25.03
CA GLY A 252 10.44 9.58 -26.19
C GLY A 252 9.05 10.11 -25.86
N PRO A 253 8.81 11.44 -25.71
CA PRO A 253 7.51 12.02 -25.31
C PRO A 253 6.39 11.85 -26.34
N MET A 254 6.67 11.18 -27.46
CA MET A 254 5.77 10.99 -28.58
C MET A 254 5.10 9.62 -28.63
N TYR A 255 5.63 8.63 -27.90
CA TYR A 255 5.18 7.24 -28.00
C TYR A 255 4.09 6.88 -27.00
N TYR A 256 3.67 7.81 -26.13
CA TYR A 256 2.63 7.55 -25.11
C TYR A 256 1.36 6.90 -25.68
N ALA A 257 0.96 7.23 -26.92
CA ALA A 257 -0.23 6.65 -27.57
C ALA A 257 -0.02 5.21 -28.08
N ASP A 258 1.21 4.70 -28.06
CA ASP A 258 1.60 3.37 -28.49
C ASP A 258 1.99 2.44 -27.31
N VAL A 259 1.92 2.90 -26.05
CA VAL A 259 2.29 2.12 -24.86
C VAL A 259 1.36 2.37 -23.68
N GLN A 260 1.35 1.46 -22.71
CA GLN A 260 0.64 1.67 -21.43
C GLN A 260 1.46 2.55 -20.48
N GLY A 261 2.80 2.45 -20.49
CA GLY A 261 3.65 3.19 -19.57
C GLY A 261 4.80 3.92 -20.23
N GLN A 262 5.16 5.08 -19.68
CA GLN A 262 6.27 5.89 -20.17
C GLN A 262 7.07 6.49 -19.02
N LEU A 263 8.38 6.27 -19.04
CA LEU A 263 9.34 6.82 -18.08
C LEU A 263 10.04 8.07 -18.63
N PHE A 264 10.09 9.12 -17.81
CA PHE A 264 10.80 10.38 -18.06
C PHE A 264 12.06 10.44 -17.21
N GLU A 265 13.22 10.37 -17.86
CA GLU A 265 14.52 10.26 -17.18
C GLU A 265 15.12 11.60 -16.80
N ASN A 266 16.07 11.56 -15.85
CA ASN A 266 16.92 12.67 -15.47
C ASN A 266 16.16 13.94 -15.06
N PHE A 267 15.01 13.78 -14.41
CA PHE A 267 14.17 14.91 -14.03
C PHE A 267 14.86 15.83 -13.00
N PRO A 268 14.81 17.16 -13.19
CA PRO A 268 14.26 17.87 -14.35
C PRO A 268 15.25 17.94 -15.53
N LYS A 269 15.00 17.16 -16.59
CA LYS A 269 15.81 17.16 -17.82
C LYS A 269 15.48 18.42 -18.61
N GLY A 270 16.33 19.45 -18.48
CA GLY A 270 16.14 20.75 -19.10
C GLY A 270 15.11 21.64 -18.38
N ASP A 271 13.82 21.36 -18.55
CA ASP A 271 12.72 22.23 -18.09
C ASP A 271 11.62 21.46 -17.34
N TRP A 272 11.31 21.93 -16.12
CA TRP A 272 10.27 21.37 -15.26
C TRP A 272 8.87 21.44 -15.87
N THR A 273 8.52 22.59 -16.47
CA THR A 273 7.22 22.84 -17.11
C THR A 273 7.02 21.87 -18.26
N LEU A 274 8.03 21.73 -19.14
CA LEU A 274 7.94 20.82 -20.28
C LEU A 274 7.72 19.38 -19.82
N THR A 275 8.46 18.93 -18.81
CA THR A 275 8.31 17.55 -18.30
C THR A 275 6.93 17.33 -17.69
N GLN A 276 6.42 18.26 -16.87
CA GLN A 276 5.08 18.16 -16.30
C GLN A 276 3.98 18.12 -17.36
N GLN A 277 4.13 18.90 -18.44
CA GLN A 277 3.21 18.85 -19.57
C GLN A 277 3.26 17.51 -20.31
N GLN A 278 4.45 16.90 -20.46
CA GLN A 278 4.61 15.58 -21.06
C GLN A 278 4.00 14.47 -20.21
N ILE A 279 4.18 14.52 -18.89
CA ILE A 279 3.52 13.61 -17.94
C ILE A 279 2.00 13.75 -18.05
N GLN A 280 1.47 14.98 -18.04
CA GLN A 280 0.03 15.21 -18.18
C GLN A 280 -0.52 14.67 -19.50
N ARG A 281 0.21 14.82 -20.61
CA ARG A 281 -0.18 14.25 -21.91
C ARG A 281 -0.21 12.72 -21.86
N THR A 282 0.81 12.11 -21.27
CA THR A 282 0.88 10.64 -21.09
C THR A 282 -0.30 10.14 -20.26
N ALA A 283 -0.55 10.76 -19.11
CA ALA A 283 -1.64 10.38 -18.22
C ALA A 283 -3.04 10.46 -18.87
N ARG A 284 -3.23 11.36 -19.85
CA ARG A 284 -4.52 11.60 -20.50
C ARG A 284 -4.70 10.94 -21.86
N GLY A 285 -3.60 10.72 -22.59
CA GLY A 285 -3.61 10.25 -23.97
C GLY A 285 -2.94 8.90 -24.18
N GLY A 286 -2.32 8.32 -23.15
CA GLY A 286 -1.73 6.99 -23.21
C GLY A 286 -2.77 5.87 -23.22
N ILE A 287 -2.31 4.66 -23.50
CA ILE A 287 -3.20 3.49 -23.53
C ILE A 287 -3.56 3.11 -22.10
N PRO A 288 -4.85 2.99 -21.75
CA PRO A 288 -5.26 2.60 -20.41
C PRO A 288 -4.80 1.17 -20.03
N PRO A 289 -4.40 0.94 -18.76
CA PRO A 289 -4.12 1.97 -17.76
C PRO A 289 -2.84 2.74 -18.13
N ALA A 290 -2.93 4.08 -18.20
CA ALA A 290 -1.81 4.93 -18.57
C ALA A 290 -0.92 5.20 -17.35
N VAL A 291 0.37 4.84 -17.44
CA VAL A 291 1.32 4.85 -16.32
C VAL A 291 2.52 5.72 -16.65
N PRO A 292 2.44 7.05 -16.41
CA PRO A 292 3.63 7.89 -16.45
C PRO A 292 4.51 7.62 -15.23
N ILE A 293 5.83 7.55 -15.47
CA ILE A 293 6.85 7.39 -14.44
C ILE A 293 7.81 8.58 -14.54
N LEU A 294 8.07 9.25 -13.43
CA LEU A 294 9.06 10.32 -13.35
C LEU A 294 10.30 9.81 -12.62
N ASN A 295 11.45 9.75 -13.29
CA ASN A 295 12.72 9.37 -12.68
C ASN A 295 13.59 10.60 -12.44
N SER A 296 13.97 10.82 -11.19
CA SER A 296 15.03 11.75 -10.79
C SER A 296 16.27 10.98 -10.35
N ASN A 297 17.40 11.65 -10.17
CA ASN A 297 18.61 10.95 -9.74
C ASN A 297 19.59 11.85 -9.01
N THR A 298 20.64 11.23 -8.48
CA THR A 298 21.73 11.90 -7.76
C THR A 298 22.75 12.58 -8.68
N GLY A 299 22.55 12.58 -10.01
CA GLY A 299 23.51 13.10 -10.97
C GLY A 299 24.84 12.36 -10.95
N ASN A 300 24.81 11.02 -10.84
CA ASN A 300 25.97 10.15 -10.72
C ASN A 300 26.85 10.40 -9.49
N THR A 301 26.28 10.90 -8.39
CA THR A 301 27.03 11.12 -7.15
C THR A 301 26.82 10.02 -6.12
N GLY A 302 25.71 9.27 -6.20
CA GLY A 302 25.29 8.29 -5.22
C GLY A 302 24.90 8.90 -3.86
N ARG A 303 24.79 10.23 -3.77
CA ARG A 303 24.47 10.92 -2.53
C ARG A 303 22.99 10.79 -2.20
N PHE A 304 22.64 9.68 -1.55
CA PHE A 304 21.27 9.40 -1.14
C PHE A 304 20.71 10.44 -0.13
N THR A 305 21.57 11.25 0.49
CA THR A 305 21.21 12.29 1.47
C THR A 305 20.75 13.62 0.85
N GLU A 306 20.67 13.72 -0.48
CA GLU A 306 20.16 14.91 -1.18
C GLU A 306 18.61 14.97 -1.17
N TYR A 307 18.04 14.95 0.04
CA TYR A 307 16.60 14.79 0.27
C TYR A 307 15.73 15.82 -0.45
N GLY A 308 16.19 17.08 -0.57
CA GLY A 308 15.46 18.13 -1.27
C GLY A 308 15.27 17.82 -2.76
N ASN A 309 16.28 17.24 -3.42
CA ASN A 309 16.18 16.86 -4.84
C ASN A 309 15.18 15.71 -5.04
N MET A 310 15.30 14.66 -4.23
CA MET A 310 14.35 13.54 -4.22
C MET A 310 12.92 14.03 -3.97
N ARG A 311 12.71 14.82 -2.92
CA ARG A 311 11.39 15.35 -2.53
C ARG A 311 10.80 16.24 -3.61
N PHE A 312 11.61 17.07 -4.26
CA PHE A 312 11.17 17.88 -5.39
C PHE A 312 10.70 17.02 -6.57
N GLY A 313 11.42 15.94 -6.89
CA GLY A 313 11.01 14.94 -7.88
C GLY A 313 9.69 14.26 -7.53
N LEU A 314 9.61 13.67 -6.33
CA LEU A 314 8.44 12.94 -5.84
C LEU A 314 7.19 13.81 -5.81
N ALA A 315 7.29 15.00 -5.22
CA ALA A 315 6.16 15.93 -5.16
C ALA A 315 5.75 16.43 -6.55
N SER A 316 6.69 16.55 -7.49
CA SER A 316 6.39 16.87 -8.89
C SER A 316 5.67 15.73 -9.60
N ALA A 317 6.01 14.47 -9.34
CA ALA A 317 5.28 13.31 -9.86
C ALA A 317 3.82 13.29 -9.35
N LEU A 318 3.63 13.57 -8.05
CA LEU A 318 2.32 13.63 -7.40
C LEU A 318 1.35 14.65 -8.02
N LEU A 319 1.84 15.74 -8.65
CA LEU A 319 0.96 16.73 -9.28
C LEU A 319 0.10 16.14 -10.42
N ASN A 320 0.64 15.15 -11.13
CA ASN A 320 -0.02 14.44 -12.23
C ASN A 320 -0.32 12.97 -11.91
N ASP A 321 -0.24 12.57 -10.64
CA ASP A 321 -0.50 11.18 -10.19
C ASP A 321 0.41 10.14 -10.89
N ALA A 322 1.65 10.54 -11.19
CA ALA A 322 2.67 9.68 -11.79
C ALA A 322 3.38 8.82 -10.75
N TYR A 323 3.91 7.68 -11.18
CA TYR A 323 4.87 6.91 -10.39
C TYR A 323 6.18 7.68 -10.29
N PHE A 324 6.90 7.53 -9.19
CA PHE A 324 8.19 8.19 -8.98
C PHE A 324 9.32 7.17 -8.77
N SER A 325 10.45 7.38 -9.45
CA SER A 325 11.69 6.64 -9.28
C SER A 325 12.85 7.59 -8.94
N TYR A 326 13.83 7.08 -8.19
CA TYR A 326 15.04 7.83 -7.82
C TYR A 326 16.28 6.92 -7.78
N ASP A 327 17.28 7.20 -8.60
CA ASP A 327 18.48 6.35 -8.74
C ASP A 327 19.81 7.14 -8.75
N TYR A 328 20.91 6.45 -9.04
CA TYR A 328 22.23 7.05 -9.11
C TYR A 328 22.36 8.02 -10.29
N GLY A 329 21.99 7.58 -11.49
CA GLY A 329 22.03 8.33 -12.74
C GLY A 329 22.21 7.39 -13.93
N ASP A 330 22.73 7.89 -15.05
CA ASP A 330 22.92 7.09 -16.28
C ASP A 330 24.11 6.12 -16.24
N GLN A 331 24.89 6.11 -15.16
CA GLN A 331 26.06 5.23 -15.00
C GLN A 331 25.77 3.97 -14.20
N ASP A 332 24.73 3.97 -13.37
CA ASP A 332 24.40 2.87 -12.48
C ASP A 332 22.92 2.95 -12.08
N HIS A 333 22.29 1.78 -11.98
CA HIS A 333 20.90 1.59 -11.58
C HIS A 333 20.81 0.43 -10.58
N GLY A 334 21.78 0.30 -9.68
CA GLY A 334 21.86 -0.80 -8.70
C GLY A 334 21.39 -0.42 -7.30
N GLN A 335 20.48 0.55 -7.15
CA GLN A 335 20.15 1.16 -5.86
C GLN A 335 18.68 0.98 -5.46
N TRP A 336 18.45 0.63 -4.19
CA TRP A 336 17.13 0.63 -3.54
C TRP A 336 17.00 1.81 -2.56
N PHE A 337 17.38 3.03 -2.95
CA PHE A 337 17.25 4.19 -2.06
C PHE A 337 15.80 4.39 -1.61
N TYR A 338 15.56 4.34 -0.29
CA TYR A 338 14.24 4.47 0.30
C TYR A 338 14.14 5.68 1.21
N TYR A 339 13.01 6.38 1.15
CA TYR A 339 12.80 7.65 1.82
C TYR A 339 11.54 7.68 2.68
N ASP A 340 11.60 8.40 3.82
CA ASP A 340 10.47 8.58 4.73
C ASP A 340 9.21 9.10 4.00
N GLU A 341 9.40 9.92 2.95
CA GLU A 341 8.32 10.45 2.11
C GLU A 341 7.51 9.39 1.36
N TYR A 342 8.06 8.21 1.10
CA TYR A 342 7.34 7.12 0.42
C TYR A 342 6.23 6.52 1.30
N ASP A 343 6.39 6.57 2.63
CA ASP A 343 5.42 6.04 3.60
C ASP A 343 4.31 7.05 3.94
N ALA A 344 4.20 8.17 3.22
CA ALA A 344 3.29 9.26 3.56
C ALA A 344 1.79 8.89 3.48
N ASN A 345 1.43 7.89 2.68
CA ASN A 345 0.06 7.38 2.49
C ASN A 345 -1.00 8.50 2.41
N LEU A 346 -0.93 9.26 1.33
CA LEU A 346 -1.80 10.40 1.05
C LEU A 346 -3.21 9.98 0.60
N GLY A 347 -3.42 8.72 0.22
CA GLY A 347 -4.68 8.23 -0.35
C GLY A 347 -4.86 8.66 -1.81
N ARG A 348 -6.10 8.76 -2.28
CA ARG A 348 -6.41 9.18 -3.66
C ARG A 348 -6.36 10.71 -3.80
N ALA A 349 -6.10 11.19 -5.01
CA ALA A 349 -6.16 12.62 -5.31
C ALA A 349 -7.60 13.16 -5.30
N VAL A 350 -7.82 14.34 -4.69
CA VAL A 350 -9.17 14.95 -4.47
C VAL A 350 -9.56 15.96 -5.57
N GLY A 351 -8.81 16.01 -6.66
CA GLY A 351 -9.01 16.95 -7.77
C GLY A 351 -7.69 17.24 -8.46
N SER A 352 -7.68 18.03 -9.54
CA SER A 352 -6.46 18.32 -10.31
C SER A 352 -5.46 19.22 -9.56
N ALA A 353 -4.17 19.14 -9.93
CA ALA A 353 -3.16 20.08 -9.41
C ALA A 353 -3.51 21.51 -9.83
N ARG A 354 -3.26 22.46 -8.93
CA ARG A 354 -3.55 23.89 -9.13
C ARG A 354 -2.36 24.74 -8.74
N ARG A 355 -2.21 25.87 -9.42
CA ARG A 355 -1.25 26.89 -9.03
C ARG A 355 -1.80 27.69 -7.84
N VAL A 356 -0.95 27.98 -6.86
CA VAL A 356 -1.37 28.64 -5.60
C VAL A 356 -0.78 30.04 -5.41
N ASP A 357 0.16 30.43 -6.27
CA ASP A 357 0.84 31.73 -6.24
C ASP A 357 0.53 32.61 -7.47
N GLY A 358 -0.52 32.28 -8.22
CA GLY A 358 -0.94 32.98 -9.43
C GLY A 358 -1.99 32.22 -10.23
N ALA A 359 -2.30 32.72 -11.43
CA ALA A 359 -3.26 32.08 -12.32
C ALA A 359 -2.82 30.66 -12.73
N SER A 360 -3.75 29.71 -12.64
CA SER A 360 -3.51 28.33 -13.10
C SER A 360 -3.39 28.33 -14.62
N GLY A 361 -2.29 27.78 -15.13
CA GLY A 361 -2.00 27.60 -16.55
C GLY A 361 -1.53 26.16 -16.81
N ASN A 362 -0.98 25.89 -18.00
CA ASN A 362 -0.41 24.56 -18.30
C ASN A 362 0.97 24.38 -17.62
N PHE A 363 0.99 24.13 -16.31
CA PHE A 363 2.21 23.93 -15.50
C PHE A 363 3.27 25.04 -15.60
N ALA A 364 2.86 26.30 -15.77
CA ALA A 364 3.81 27.43 -15.76
C ALA A 364 4.62 27.49 -14.44
N ALA A 365 5.87 27.98 -14.54
CA ALA A 365 6.75 28.17 -13.38
C ALA A 365 6.07 28.96 -12.25
N GLY A 366 6.10 28.40 -11.04
CA GLY A 366 5.39 28.91 -9.87
C GLY A 366 5.23 27.84 -8.80
N VAL A 367 4.34 28.09 -7.84
CA VAL A 367 4.04 27.13 -6.78
C VAL A 367 2.76 26.39 -7.10
N TRP A 368 2.86 25.08 -7.09
CA TRP A 368 1.80 24.14 -7.41
C TRP A 368 1.43 23.33 -6.20
N ARG A 369 0.15 22.98 -6.10
CA ARG A 369 -0.38 22.12 -5.05
C ARG A 369 -1.29 21.05 -5.66
N ARG A 370 -1.20 19.85 -5.11
CA ARG A 370 -2.16 18.77 -5.31
C ARG A 370 -2.69 18.32 -3.95
N ASP A 371 -4.00 18.21 -3.85
CA ASP A 371 -4.69 17.74 -2.65
C ASP A 371 -5.08 16.26 -2.79
N PHE A 372 -4.96 15.54 -1.69
CA PHE A 372 -5.29 14.13 -1.54
C PHE A 372 -6.24 13.92 -0.37
N GLU A 373 -6.84 12.74 -0.28
CA GLU A 373 -7.79 12.38 0.79
C GLU A 373 -7.17 12.63 2.17
N ARG A 374 -5.90 12.29 2.34
CA ARG A 374 -5.18 12.31 3.62
C ARG A 374 -4.00 13.28 3.65
N GLY A 375 -3.82 14.14 2.66
CA GLY A 375 -2.68 15.07 2.63
C GLY A 375 -2.61 15.97 1.41
N ALA A 376 -1.44 16.56 1.19
CA ALA A 376 -1.14 17.43 0.06
C ALA A 376 0.34 17.37 -0.33
N ALA A 377 0.62 17.62 -1.60
CA ALA A 377 1.97 17.89 -2.11
C ALA A 377 2.04 19.34 -2.59
N VAL A 378 3.08 20.07 -2.20
CA VAL A 378 3.32 21.46 -2.61
C VAL A 378 4.71 21.58 -3.22
N VAL A 379 4.81 22.13 -4.44
CA VAL A 379 6.04 22.21 -5.23
C VAL A 379 6.29 23.65 -5.63
N ASN A 380 7.44 24.22 -5.28
CA ASN A 380 7.89 25.50 -5.80
C ASN A 380 8.83 25.29 -7.00
N ALA A 381 8.26 25.28 -8.20
CA ALA A 381 9.01 25.24 -9.46
C ALA A 381 9.49 26.64 -9.92
N GLY A 382 9.23 27.69 -9.14
CA GLY A 382 9.67 29.05 -9.43
C GLY A 382 11.14 29.30 -9.08
N GLY A 383 11.67 30.43 -9.56
CA GLY A 383 13.07 30.85 -9.32
C GLY A 383 13.31 31.58 -8.00
N ALA A 384 12.31 31.71 -7.13
CA ALA A 384 12.43 32.44 -5.87
C ALA A 384 11.66 31.73 -4.75
N ALA A 385 12.10 31.95 -3.50
CA ALA A 385 11.41 31.42 -2.33
C ALA A 385 10.00 32.01 -2.20
N LYS A 386 9.02 31.19 -1.82
CA LYS A 386 7.63 31.60 -1.61
C LYS A 386 7.07 31.01 -0.33
N THR A 387 6.26 31.80 0.35
CA THR A 387 5.40 31.34 1.45
C THR A 387 4.01 31.07 0.90
N VAL A 388 3.44 29.92 1.25
CA VAL A 388 2.15 29.44 0.77
C VAL A 388 1.27 29.09 1.96
N ALA A 389 0.12 29.76 2.05
CA ALA A 389 -0.95 29.37 2.94
C ALA A 389 -1.61 28.07 2.46
N LEU A 390 -1.84 27.15 3.39
CA LEU A 390 -2.43 25.84 3.14
C LEU A 390 -3.95 25.83 3.31
N GLY A 391 -4.52 26.88 3.90
CA GLY A 391 -5.98 27.01 4.08
C GLY A 391 -6.57 26.03 5.12
N GLY A 392 -5.73 25.57 6.05
CA GLY A 392 -6.06 24.64 7.12
C GLY A 392 -4.79 24.00 7.67
N ASP A 393 -4.94 23.25 8.75
CA ASP A 393 -3.82 22.57 9.42
C ASP A 393 -3.36 21.36 8.62
N PHE A 394 -2.04 21.23 8.51
CA PHE A 394 -1.35 20.08 7.96
C PHE A 394 -0.23 19.67 8.91
N GLU A 395 0.04 18.38 8.99
CA GLU A 395 1.18 17.84 9.70
C GLU A 395 2.29 17.54 8.69
N LYS A 396 3.48 18.08 8.94
CA LYS A 396 4.69 17.62 8.25
C LYS A 396 4.96 16.17 8.64
N LEU A 397 5.57 15.40 7.74
CA LEU A 397 6.00 14.05 8.09
C LEU A 397 6.94 14.08 9.29
N ARG A 398 6.99 12.98 10.06
CA ARG A 398 7.95 12.78 11.15
C ARG A 398 9.02 11.81 10.69
N GLY A 399 10.03 12.35 10.01
CA GLY A 399 11.09 11.58 9.38
C GLY A 399 12.38 11.52 10.20
N THR A 400 13.17 10.47 10.01
CA THR A 400 14.51 10.33 10.61
C THR A 400 15.62 10.84 9.69
N GLN A 401 15.35 10.92 8.39
CA GLN A 401 16.36 11.22 7.37
C GLN A 401 16.62 12.72 7.20
N ASP A 402 15.57 13.55 7.14
CA ASP A 402 15.65 15.02 7.05
C ASP A 402 14.73 15.72 8.07
N PRO A 403 15.05 15.64 9.36
CA PRO A 403 14.20 16.19 10.44
C PRO A 403 14.09 17.72 10.41
N ARG A 404 14.83 18.42 9.52
CA ARG A 404 14.68 19.87 9.32
C ARG A 404 13.41 20.22 8.53
N VAL A 405 12.96 19.30 7.67
CA VAL A 405 11.71 19.44 6.91
C VAL A 405 10.65 18.52 7.49
N ASN A 406 11.00 17.29 7.83
CA ASN A 406 10.08 16.29 8.36
C ASN A 406 10.17 16.23 9.90
N ASP A 407 9.86 17.35 10.55
CA ASP A 407 9.92 17.53 12.01
C ASP A 407 8.65 17.08 12.76
N GLY A 408 7.59 16.72 12.04
CA GLY A 408 6.27 16.42 12.61
C GLY A 408 5.48 17.65 13.08
N SER A 409 5.87 18.88 12.72
CA SER A 409 5.13 20.09 13.12
C SER A 409 3.76 20.18 12.44
N ILE A 410 2.78 20.76 13.13
CA ILE A 410 1.52 21.20 12.55
C ILE A 410 1.70 22.61 12.00
N VAL A 411 1.38 22.80 10.72
CA VAL A 411 1.56 24.04 9.97
C VAL A 411 0.31 24.36 9.17
N ASP A 412 -0.02 25.64 9.06
CA ASP A 412 -1.05 26.19 8.18
C ASP A 412 -0.46 26.99 7.00
N GLU A 413 0.86 27.21 7.01
CA GLU A 413 1.65 27.76 5.93
C GLU A 413 3.01 27.07 5.80
N VAL A 414 3.60 27.10 4.59
CA VAL A 414 4.95 26.59 4.34
C VAL A 414 5.75 27.58 3.52
N ARG A 415 7.02 27.74 3.85
CA ARG A 415 8.00 28.49 3.06
C ARG A 415 8.89 27.52 2.29
N LEU A 416 8.83 27.59 0.97
CA LEU A 416 9.64 26.76 0.06
C LEU A 416 10.65 27.64 -0.67
N VAL A 417 11.92 27.22 -0.72
CA VAL A 417 12.91 27.88 -1.58
C VAL A 417 12.67 27.52 -3.05
N ALA A 418 13.45 28.10 -3.97
CA ALA A 418 13.34 27.76 -5.39
C ALA A 418 13.69 26.28 -5.61
N ARG A 419 12.91 25.57 -6.44
CA ARG A 419 13.08 24.14 -6.74
C ARG A 419 13.04 23.23 -5.50
N ASP A 420 12.08 23.52 -4.63
CA ASP A 420 11.86 22.77 -3.39
C ASP A 420 10.40 22.33 -3.31
N ALA A 421 10.13 21.36 -2.45
CA ALA A 421 8.80 20.82 -2.25
C ALA A 421 8.59 20.32 -0.82
N VAL A 422 7.33 20.10 -0.47
CA VAL A 422 6.95 19.45 0.79
C VAL A 422 5.77 18.51 0.57
N ILE A 423 5.80 17.38 1.26
CA ILE A 423 4.70 16.43 1.36
C ILE A 423 4.14 16.53 2.78
N LEU A 424 2.83 16.69 2.86
CA LEU A 424 2.13 16.98 4.10
C LEU A 424 0.97 16.01 4.26
N ARG A 425 0.70 15.60 5.49
CA ARG A 425 -0.48 14.80 5.84
C ARG A 425 -1.51 15.71 6.50
N LYS A 426 -2.78 15.36 6.40
CA LYS A 426 -3.81 15.96 7.25
C LYS A 426 -3.59 15.48 8.69
N PRO A 427 -3.85 16.31 9.71
CA PRO A 427 -3.88 15.87 11.09
C PRO A 427 -4.89 14.73 11.26
N LEU A 428 -4.60 13.80 12.15
CA LEU A 428 -5.58 12.80 12.55
C LEU A 428 -6.56 13.43 13.53
N GLU A 429 -7.84 13.11 13.36
CA GLU A 429 -8.93 13.64 14.18
C GLU A 429 -9.86 12.52 14.70
N ASP A 430 -9.65 11.29 14.24
CA ASP A 430 -10.55 10.17 14.52
C ASP A 430 -9.83 8.83 14.71
N VAL A 431 -10.50 7.91 15.39
CA VAL A 431 -10.08 6.52 15.63
C VAL A 431 -11.18 5.59 15.15
N THR A 432 -10.85 4.71 14.20
CA THR A 432 -11.75 3.66 13.70
C THR A 432 -11.15 2.28 13.98
N GLY A 433 -11.99 1.24 14.03
CA GLY A 433 -11.58 -0.15 14.30
C GLY A 433 -11.19 -0.45 15.75
N GLY A 434 -10.99 0.57 16.59
CA GLY A 434 -10.63 0.43 18.01
C GLY A 434 -11.56 1.20 18.94
N THR A 435 -11.63 0.77 20.20
CA THR A 435 -12.39 1.48 21.23
C THR A 435 -11.60 2.68 21.73
N PHE A 436 -12.26 3.82 21.90
CA PHE A 436 -11.66 4.99 22.50
C PHE A 436 -12.56 5.58 23.60
N PRO A 437 -11.95 6.17 24.65
CA PRO A 437 -12.70 6.97 25.59
C PRO A 437 -13.02 8.34 24.99
N ASN A 438 -14.30 8.69 24.91
CA ASN A 438 -14.78 9.90 24.27
C ASN A 438 -14.25 11.18 24.96
N GLY A 439 -13.65 12.09 24.17
CA GLY A 439 -13.01 13.33 24.65
C GLY A 439 -11.60 13.13 25.22
N ALA A 440 -10.98 11.96 25.06
CA ALA A 440 -9.62 11.71 25.50
C ALA A 440 -8.58 12.23 24.50
N PHE A 441 -7.41 12.60 25.01
CA PHE A 441 -6.22 12.81 24.18
C PHE A 441 -5.57 11.46 23.89
N THR A 442 -5.19 11.21 22.64
CA THR A 442 -4.52 9.98 22.21
C THR A 442 -3.14 10.24 21.65
N ARG A 443 -2.22 9.30 21.89
CA ARG A 443 -0.93 9.17 21.20
C ARG A 443 -0.85 7.81 20.54
N MET A 444 -0.14 7.72 19.42
CA MET A 444 0.02 6.48 18.66
C MET A 444 1.48 6.06 18.59
N PHE A 445 1.70 4.77 18.68
CA PHE A 445 3.03 4.17 18.73
C PHE A 445 3.06 2.88 17.90
N ASN A 446 4.23 2.56 17.35
CA ASN A 446 4.50 1.17 16.96
C ASN A 446 4.72 0.31 18.22
N ARG A 447 4.92 -1.00 18.03
CA ARG A 447 5.13 -1.96 19.12
C ARG A 447 6.41 -1.68 19.93
N GLU A 448 7.40 -1.02 19.35
CA GLU A 448 8.64 -0.59 20.04
C GLU A 448 8.46 0.69 20.86
N GLY A 449 7.33 1.38 20.76
CA GLY A 449 7.08 2.63 21.48
C GLY A 449 7.57 3.90 20.77
N VAL A 450 7.87 3.82 19.47
CA VAL A 450 8.19 4.97 18.64
C VAL A 450 6.89 5.68 18.26
N THR A 451 6.82 7.00 18.49
CA THR A 451 5.66 7.81 18.10
C THR A 451 5.60 7.96 16.58
N LEU A 452 4.45 7.62 15.99
CA LEU A 452 4.27 7.63 14.54
C LEU A 452 3.80 9.00 14.04
N ARG A 453 2.82 9.59 14.72
CA ARG A 453 2.29 10.93 14.41
C ARG A 453 1.95 11.74 15.64
N ASN A 454 1.54 12.99 15.43
CA ASN A 454 1.04 13.84 16.50
C ASN A 454 -0.20 13.25 17.18
N GLY A 455 -0.28 13.49 18.49
CA GLY A 455 -1.48 13.15 19.26
C GLY A 455 -2.62 14.13 18.99
N PHE A 456 -3.84 13.68 19.21
CA PHE A 456 -5.05 14.46 18.99
C PHE A 456 -6.15 14.11 20.00
N PHE A 457 -7.17 14.95 20.09
CA PHE A 457 -8.37 14.66 20.86
C PHE A 457 -9.36 13.88 20.00
N VAL A 458 -9.76 12.70 20.47
CA VAL A 458 -10.79 11.91 19.79
C VAL A 458 -12.15 12.15 20.44
N SER A 459 -13.17 12.41 19.62
CA SER A 459 -14.52 12.61 20.15
C SER A 459 -15.64 12.17 19.19
N ASP A 460 -16.79 11.88 19.78
CA ASP A 460 -18.06 11.60 19.12
C ASP A 460 -19.16 12.43 19.77
N ALA A 461 -19.74 13.35 19.01
CA ALA A 461 -20.77 14.27 19.50
C ALA A 461 -22.06 13.56 19.98
N ARG A 462 -22.27 12.29 19.62
CA ARG A 462 -23.44 11.50 20.04
C ARG A 462 -23.36 11.00 21.48
N PHE A 463 -22.17 11.03 22.09
CA PHE A 463 -21.88 10.43 23.39
C PHE A 463 -21.30 11.47 24.37
N GLY A 464 -21.49 11.23 25.67
CA GLY A 464 -20.95 12.06 26.72
C GLY A 464 -19.44 11.90 26.89
N ALA A 465 -18.79 12.88 27.51
CA ALA A 465 -17.36 12.80 27.83
C ALA A 465 -17.10 11.60 28.75
N GLY A 466 -16.11 10.79 28.37
CA GLY A 466 -15.67 9.65 29.14
C GLY A 466 -16.46 8.35 28.98
N GLU A 467 -17.47 8.36 28.11
CA GLU A 467 -18.08 7.14 27.55
C GLU A 467 -17.07 6.40 26.66
N THR A 468 -17.24 5.10 26.48
CA THR A 468 -16.42 4.28 25.58
C THR A 468 -17.15 4.15 24.25
N VAL A 469 -16.47 4.44 23.15
CA VAL A 469 -17.02 4.43 21.78
C VAL A 469 -16.14 3.59 20.88
N ILE A 470 -16.74 2.90 19.91
CA ILE A 470 -16.04 2.27 18.79
C ILE A 470 -16.78 2.58 17.49
N ARG A 471 -16.00 2.87 16.44
CA ARG A 471 -16.47 3.07 15.08
C ARG A 471 -15.89 1.99 14.19
N THR A 472 -16.70 1.07 13.71
CA THR A 472 -16.26 -0.04 12.85
C THR A 472 -17.45 -0.58 12.09
N ASP A 473 -17.22 -1.16 10.92
CA ASP A 473 -18.24 -1.94 10.21
C ASP A 473 -18.57 -3.19 11.03
N LEU A 474 -19.79 -3.26 11.57
CA LEU A 474 -20.26 -4.35 12.42
C LEU A 474 -21.09 -5.38 11.64
N ASP A 475 -21.86 -4.93 10.65
CA ASP A 475 -22.76 -5.79 9.88
C ASP A 475 -22.22 -6.22 8.50
N GLY A 476 -21.01 -5.81 8.16
CA GLY A 476 -20.27 -6.24 6.97
C GLY A 476 -20.72 -5.54 5.69
N ASP A 477 -21.40 -4.39 5.79
CA ASP A 477 -21.91 -3.63 4.64
C ASP A 477 -20.90 -2.64 4.05
N GLY A 478 -19.71 -2.52 4.68
CA GLY A 478 -18.63 -1.62 4.27
C GLY A 478 -18.76 -0.19 4.81
N ALA A 479 -19.85 0.15 5.51
CA ALA A 479 -20.02 1.42 6.18
C ALA A 479 -19.69 1.31 7.68
N ALA A 480 -19.12 2.38 8.25
CA ALA A 480 -18.77 2.38 9.66
C ALA A 480 -20.01 2.55 10.56
N ASP A 481 -20.28 1.56 11.39
CA ASP A 481 -21.27 1.60 12.46
C ASP A 481 -20.66 2.15 13.75
N VAL A 482 -21.52 2.51 14.71
CA VAL A 482 -21.07 3.05 16.00
C VAL A 482 -21.74 2.35 17.17
N VAL A 483 -20.91 1.83 18.08
CA VAL A 483 -21.33 1.37 19.41
C VAL A 483 -20.71 2.28 20.45
N GLY A 484 -21.52 2.75 21.39
CA GLY A 484 -20.99 3.53 22.50
C GLY A 484 -21.80 3.38 23.76
N THR A 485 -21.13 3.61 24.90
CA THR A 485 -21.79 3.61 26.20
C THR A 485 -22.51 4.94 26.45
N ASP A 486 -23.60 4.89 27.20
CA ASP A 486 -24.37 6.06 27.64
C ASP A 486 -24.81 5.81 29.09
N GLY A 487 -23.89 6.09 30.02
CA GLY A 487 -23.98 5.71 31.42
C GLY A 487 -24.07 4.18 31.59
N ARG A 488 -25.28 3.69 31.87
CA ARG A 488 -25.56 2.26 32.08
C ARG A 488 -26.08 1.53 30.83
N ARG A 489 -26.22 2.25 29.72
CA ARG A 489 -26.70 1.71 28.44
C ARG A 489 -25.54 1.51 27.47
N VAL A 490 -25.73 0.60 26.53
CA VAL A 490 -24.91 0.53 25.31
C VAL A 490 -25.84 0.81 24.13
N ARG A 491 -25.47 1.80 23.32
CA ARG A 491 -26.22 2.23 22.13
C ARG A 491 -25.52 1.68 20.90
N ILE A 492 -26.28 1.03 20.03
CA ILE A 492 -25.83 0.47 18.75
C ILE A 492 -26.50 1.30 17.66
N LEU A 493 -25.70 1.90 16.78
CA LEU A 493 -26.13 2.79 15.72
C LEU A 493 -25.53 2.29 14.41
N LEU A 494 -26.33 1.59 13.60
CA LEU A 494 -25.88 1.08 12.31
C LEU A 494 -25.99 2.17 11.23
N ALA A 495 -25.09 2.15 10.26
CA ALA A 495 -25.02 3.11 9.16
C ALA A 495 -26.30 3.09 8.29
N ASN A 496 -26.94 1.92 8.18
CA ASN A 496 -28.25 1.75 7.53
C ASN A 496 -29.44 2.36 8.30
N GLY A 497 -29.20 3.02 9.43
CA GLY A 497 -30.22 3.73 10.24
C GLY A 497 -30.90 2.87 11.29
N ARG A 498 -30.62 1.56 11.34
CA ARG A 498 -31.09 0.70 12.44
C ARG A 498 -30.36 1.07 13.73
N SER A 499 -31.05 0.94 14.85
CA SER A 499 -30.44 1.14 16.16
C SER A 499 -31.02 0.22 17.22
N ALA A 500 -30.23 -0.05 18.25
CA ALA A 500 -30.64 -0.82 19.41
C ALA A 500 -30.03 -0.24 20.69
N ASN A 501 -30.69 -0.50 21.83
CA ASN A 501 -30.21 -0.09 23.15
C ASN A 501 -30.17 -1.31 24.06
N LEU A 502 -29.04 -1.48 24.73
CA LEU A 502 -28.81 -2.53 25.71
C LEU A 502 -28.79 -1.93 27.11
N LEU A 503 -29.30 -2.68 28.08
CA LEU A 503 -29.08 -2.48 29.51
C LEU A 503 -28.34 -3.71 30.07
N PRO A 504 -27.04 -3.88 29.80
CA PRO A 504 -26.37 -5.17 29.98
C PRO A 504 -26.41 -5.71 31.42
N TYR A 505 -26.47 -4.81 32.40
CA TYR A 505 -26.42 -5.14 33.83
C TYR A 505 -27.66 -4.65 34.60
N GLY A 506 -28.71 -4.26 33.88
CA GLY A 506 -29.91 -3.67 34.45
C GLY A 506 -29.66 -2.37 35.22
N ASP A 507 -30.65 -1.96 36.02
CA ASP A 507 -30.66 -0.63 36.66
C ASP A 507 -29.75 -0.51 37.88
N LYS A 508 -29.18 -1.62 38.35
CA LYS A 508 -28.38 -1.67 39.59
C LYS A 508 -26.90 -1.39 39.38
N LEU A 509 -26.43 -1.28 38.14
CA LEU A 509 -25.04 -0.91 37.87
C LEU A 509 -24.81 0.56 38.24
N SER A 510 -23.88 0.80 39.16
CA SER A 510 -23.43 2.14 39.57
C SER A 510 -22.19 2.63 38.81
N GLY A 511 -21.51 1.74 38.08
CA GLY A 511 -20.26 2.01 37.37
C GLY A 511 -20.44 2.14 35.85
N ARG A 512 -19.31 2.41 35.17
CA ARG A 512 -19.25 2.46 33.70
C ARG A 512 -19.22 1.07 33.09
N ILE A 513 -19.46 1.00 31.79
CA ILE A 513 -19.36 -0.23 30.99
C ILE A 513 -18.11 -0.11 30.10
N ASN A 514 -17.34 -1.19 30.03
CA ASN A 514 -16.35 -1.39 28.97
C ASN A 514 -16.98 -2.23 27.86
N ILE A 515 -16.69 -1.88 26.62
CA ILE A 515 -17.18 -2.58 25.43
C ILE A 515 -15.99 -3.03 24.57
N ALA A 516 -16.15 -4.13 23.86
CA ALA A 516 -15.30 -4.57 22.77
C ALA A 516 -16.20 -5.21 21.70
N VAL A 517 -15.73 -5.30 20.46
CA VAL A 517 -16.49 -5.92 19.37
C VAL A 517 -15.61 -6.87 18.58
N GLY A 518 -16.19 -7.97 18.11
CA GLY A 518 -15.49 -8.98 17.32
C GLY A 518 -16.30 -10.26 17.15
N ASP A 519 -15.86 -11.14 16.25
CA ASP A 519 -16.52 -12.42 15.92
C ASP A 519 -16.12 -13.50 16.95
N VAL A 520 -16.75 -13.43 18.13
CA VAL A 520 -16.47 -14.37 19.23
C VAL A 520 -17.26 -15.66 19.09
N THR A 521 -18.34 -15.67 18.30
CA THR A 521 -19.13 -16.88 18.03
C THR A 521 -18.52 -17.72 16.91
N GLY A 522 -17.81 -17.11 15.97
CA GLY A 522 -17.17 -17.73 14.80
C GLY A 522 -18.13 -17.91 13.63
N ASP A 523 -19.16 -17.05 13.52
CA ASP A 523 -20.18 -17.12 12.46
C ASP A 523 -20.00 -16.06 11.37
N GLY A 524 -18.96 -15.22 11.49
CA GLY A 524 -18.65 -14.13 10.59
C GLY A 524 -19.35 -12.81 10.93
N ALA A 525 -20.31 -12.80 11.86
CA ALA A 525 -20.89 -11.57 12.39
C ALA A 525 -20.12 -11.10 13.63
N LYS A 526 -20.08 -9.79 13.88
CA LYS A 526 -19.44 -9.24 15.09
C LYS A 526 -20.45 -9.17 16.24
N GLU A 527 -20.01 -9.64 17.40
CA GLU A 527 -20.72 -9.47 18.67
C GLU A 527 -20.17 -8.28 19.45
N ILE A 528 -21.00 -7.77 20.36
CA ILE A 528 -20.62 -6.77 21.35
C ILE A 528 -20.36 -7.50 22.67
N VAL A 529 -19.13 -7.41 23.16
CA VAL A 529 -18.75 -7.93 24.49
C VAL A 529 -18.75 -6.77 25.47
N THR A 530 -19.42 -6.95 26.61
CA THR A 530 -19.54 -5.93 27.64
C THR A 530 -18.97 -6.44 28.97
N ALA A 531 -18.44 -5.52 29.77
CA ALA A 531 -18.01 -5.78 31.15
C ALA A 531 -18.27 -4.54 32.03
N PRO A 532 -18.62 -4.70 33.33
CA PRO A 532 -18.57 -3.58 34.27
C PRO A 532 -17.12 -3.07 34.37
N ALA A 533 -16.90 -1.77 34.13
CA ALA A 533 -15.57 -1.17 34.16
C ALA A 533 -15.05 -0.94 35.59
N THR A 534 -15.96 -0.61 36.52
CA THR A 534 -15.71 -0.43 37.95
C THR A 534 -16.95 -0.84 38.75
N THR A 535 -16.79 -1.13 40.04
CA THR A 535 -17.89 -1.38 41.00
C THR A 535 -18.82 -2.54 40.63
N GLY A 536 -18.29 -3.55 39.93
CA GLY A 536 -19.04 -4.72 39.46
C GLY A 536 -18.23 -6.01 39.56
N ASN A 537 -18.93 -7.15 39.52
CA ASN A 537 -18.41 -8.50 39.74
C ASN A 537 -17.71 -9.13 38.51
N ALA A 538 -17.17 -8.28 37.62
CA ALA A 538 -16.52 -8.69 36.36
C ALA A 538 -17.32 -9.74 35.55
N LEU A 539 -18.66 -9.61 35.55
CA LEU A 539 -19.54 -10.42 34.72
C LEU A 539 -19.41 -9.97 33.27
N ILE A 540 -19.03 -10.89 32.39
CA ILE A 540 -18.94 -10.67 30.95
C ILE A 540 -20.24 -11.10 30.30
N ARG A 541 -20.74 -10.28 29.38
CA ARG A 541 -21.92 -10.57 28.56
C ARG A 541 -21.65 -10.28 27.10
N ILE A 542 -22.23 -11.12 26.25
CA ILE A 542 -21.99 -11.13 24.80
C ILE A 542 -23.34 -10.93 24.11
N TRP A 543 -23.39 -9.96 23.20
CA TRP A 543 -24.62 -9.51 22.57
C TRP A 543 -24.49 -9.53 21.06
N SER A 544 -25.52 -9.97 20.37
CA SER A 544 -25.67 -9.75 18.93
C SER A 544 -26.05 -8.28 18.64
N LEU A 545 -25.89 -7.86 17.39
CA LEU A 545 -26.17 -6.47 16.96
C LEU A 545 -27.65 -6.06 17.09
N ASP A 546 -28.58 -7.02 17.13
CA ASP A 546 -30.00 -6.79 17.41
C ASP A 546 -30.32 -6.70 18.91
N GLY A 547 -29.31 -6.85 19.76
CA GLY A 547 -29.37 -6.68 21.20
C GLY A 547 -29.82 -7.92 21.98
N ARG A 548 -29.77 -9.11 21.38
CA ARG A 548 -30.02 -10.39 22.08
C ARG A 548 -28.72 -10.93 22.69
N GLU A 549 -28.84 -11.72 23.74
CA GLU A 549 -27.68 -12.39 24.35
C GLU A 549 -27.21 -13.52 23.41
N ALA A 550 -25.99 -13.41 22.91
CA ALA A 550 -25.43 -14.33 21.91
C ALA A 550 -24.78 -15.56 22.57
N ALA A 551 -24.35 -15.44 23.83
CA ALA A 551 -23.76 -16.53 24.60
C ALA A 551 -24.01 -16.35 26.11
N PRO A 552 -24.00 -17.45 26.90
CA PRO A 552 -24.21 -17.38 28.35
C PRO A 552 -23.20 -16.46 29.05
N PRO A 553 -23.63 -15.73 30.09
CA PRO A 553 -22.75 -14.82 30.80
C PRO A 553 -21.80 -15.60 31.73
N PHE A 554 -20.60 -15.06 31.95
CA PHE A 554 -19.59 -15.70 32.81
C PHE A 554 -18.79 -14.67 33.61
N HIS A 555 -18.24 -15.06 34.75
CA HIS A 555 -17.37 -14.20 35.54
C HIS A 555 -15.92 -14.35 35.11
N ALA A 556 -15.29 -13.23 34.71
CA ALA A 556 -13.87 -13.22 34.36
C ALA A 556 -12.95 -13.36 35.59
N TYR A 557 -13.45 -13.04 36.79
CA TYR A 557 -12.71 -13.10 38.05
C TYR A 557 -13.61 -13.64 39.18
N ASP A 558 -13.12 -13.69 40.42
CA ASP A 558 -13.95 -14.07 41.57
C ASP A 558 -15.21 -13.16 41.61
N PRO A 559 -16.44 -13.70 41.70
CA PRO A 559 -17.66 -12.88 41.69
C PRO A 559 -17.75 -11.86 42.84
N ARG A 560 -16.92 -11.98 43.88
CA ARG A 560 -16.83 -11.02 44.99
C ARG A 560 -15.84 -9.90 44.70
N PHE A 561 -15.05 -9.99 43.63
CA PHE A 561 -14.14 -8.93 43.20
C PHE A 561 -14.95 -7.75 42.62
N PRO A 562 -14.91 -6.55 43.23
CA PRO A 562 -15.76 -5.43 42.82
C PRO A 562 -15.11 -4.55 41.74
N GLY A 563 -13.88 -4.85 41.31
CA GLY A 563 -13.10 -3.96 40.45
C GLY A 563 -13.51 -3.95 38.99
N GLY A 564 -14.40 -4.84 38.55
CA GLY A 564 -14.78 -4.96 37.14
C GLY A 564 -13.67 -5.52 36.25
N ALA A 565 -13.79 -5.32 34.94
CA ALA A 565 -12.80 -5.77 33.96
C ALA A 565 -12.68 -4.81 32.76
N SER A 566 -11.45 -4.62 32.27
CA SER A 566 -11.19 -4.22 30.88
C SER A 566 -11.42 -5.42 29.99
N VAL A 567 -11.96 -5.22 28.78
CA VAL A 567 -12.24 -6.29 27.83
C VAL A 567 -11.77 -5.89 26.43
N ALA A 568 -11.23 -6.83 25.68
CA ALA A 568 -10.84 -6.73 24.28
C ALA A 568 -11.14 -8.05 23.56
N VAL A 569 -11.28 -8.00 22.24
CA VAL A 569 -11.54 -9.17 21.39
C VAL A 569 -10.51 -9.21 20.26
N GLY A 570 -10.04 -10.40 19.90
CA GLY A 570 -9.24 -10.61 18.69
C GLY A 570 -8.73 -12.03 18.53
N ASN A 571 -8.28 -12.36 17.32
CA ASN A 571 -7.80 -13.69 16.91
C ASN A 571 -6.36 -13.97 17.40
N LEU A 572 -6.20 -14.57 18.58
CA LEU A 572 -4.89 -14.85 19.19
C LEU A 572 -4.24 -16.14 18.64
N ASP A 573 -5.04 -17.08 18.16
CA ASP A 573 -4.57 -18.39 17.70
C ASP A 573 -4.49 -18.52 16.16
N GLY A 574 -4.92 -17.51 15.42
CA GLY A 574 -4.86 -17.48 13.96
C GLY A 574 -5.92 -18.37 13.28
N GLU A 575 -6.87 -18.93 14.02
CA GLU A 575 -7.88 -19.85 13.49
C GLU A 575 -9.17 -19.14 13.02
N GLY A 576 -9.26 -17.82 13.23
CA GLY A 576 -10.30 -16.95 12.68
C GLY A 576 -11.49 -16.71 13.61
N LYS A 577 -11.68 -17.56 14.63
CA LYS A 577 -12.61 -17.30 15.75
C LYS A 577 -11.90 -16.46 16.80
N GLU A 578 -12.49 -15.34 17.21
CA GLU A 578 -11.81 -14.40 18.11
C GLU A 578 -11.98 -14.75 19.59
N GLU A 579 -10.92 -14.53 20.37
CA GLU A 579 -10.92 -14.71 21.82
C GLU A 579 -11.33 -13.45 22.56
N ILE A 580 -11.89 -13.63 23.75
CA ILE A 580 -12.16 -12.57 24.71
C ILE A 580 -10.99 -12.48 25.68
N VAL A 581 -10.31 -11.35 25.68
CA VAL A 581 -9.23 -11.03 26.62
C VAL A 581 -9.74 -10.06 27.67
N THR A 582 -9.49 -10.37 28.93
CA THR A 582 -9.87 -9.50 30.04
C THR A 582 -8.66 -9.10 30.88
N GLY A 583 -8.69 -7.88 31.39
CA GLY A 583 -7.76 -7.39 32.41
C GLY A 583 -8.53 -6.98 33.66
N ALA A 584 -8.06 -7.37 34.84
CA ALA A 584 -8.72 -6.99 36.09
C ALA A 584 -8.66 -5.47 36.30
N GLY A 585 -9.79 -4.87 36.69
CA GLY A 585 -9.88 -3.44 37.00
C GLY A 585 -9.26 -3.04 38.35
N PRO A 586 -9.43 -1.78 38.78
CA PRO A 586 -8.87 -1.27 40.03
C PRO A 586 -9.26 -2.09 41.27
N GLY A 587 -8.31 -2.27 42.20
CA GLY A 587 -8.43 -3.16 43.36
C GLY A 587 -8.00 -4.60 43.08
N GLY A 588 -7.92 -5.00 41.80
CA GLY A 588 -7.38 -6.29 41.36
C GLY A 588 -5.88 -6.21 41.07
N GLY A 589 -5.20 -7.36 41.03
CA GLY A 589 -3.86 -7.44 40.46
C GLY A 589 -3.87 -7.20 38.95
N PRO A 590 -2.72 -6.95 38.29
CA PRO A 590 -2.64 -6.78 36.83
C PRO A 590 -2.79 -8.12 36.08
N HIS A 591 -3.82 -8.90 36.42
CA HIS A 591 -4.07 -10.22 35.87
C HIS A 591 -4.77 -10.08 34.52
N VAL A 592 -4.22 -10.75 33.51
CA VAL A 592 -4.81 -10.93 32.18
C VAL A 592 -5.35 -12.36 32.09
N ARG A 593 -6.54 -12.55 31.53
CA ARG A 593 -7.14 -13.86 31.28
C ARG A 593 -7.77 -13.93 29.89
N VAL A 594 -7.66 -15.08 29.25
CA VAL A 594 -8.18 -15.36 27.91
C VAL A 594 -9.32 -16.38 27.97
N PHE A 595 -10.40 -16.10 27.25
CA PHE A 595 -11.61 -16.92 27.17
C PHE A 595 -12.01 -17.13 25.71
N SER A 596 -12.58 -18.29 25.39
CA SER A 596 -13.35 -18.45 24.15
C SER A 596 -14.71 -17.74 24.27
N GLY A 597 -15.38 -17.51 23.13
CA GLY A 597 -16.69 -16.83 23.09
C GLY A 597 -17.84 -17.54 23.83
N ASP A 598 -17.64 -18.77 24.31
CA ASP A 598 -18.57 -19.48 25.19
C ASP A 598 -18.22 -19.33 26.70
N GLY A 599 -17.23 -18.50 27.02
CA GLY A 599 -16.78 -18.23 28.38
C GLY A 599 -15.83 -19.28 28.97
N ARG A 600 -15.38 -20.27 28.19
CA ARG A 600 -14.37 -21.24 28.67
C ARG A 600 -12.99 -20.58 28.74
N VAL A 601 -12.34 -20.76 29.88
CA VAL A 601 -10.99 -20.30 30.14
C VAL A 601 -10.01 -21.07 29.24
N ARG A 602 -9.17 -20.37 28.47
CA ARG A 602 -8.16 -21.03 27.62
C ARG A 602 -6.86 -21.31 28.38
N ASP A 603 -6.48 -20.44 29.32
CA ASP A 603 -5.30 -20.59 30.16
C ASP A 603 -5.48 -20.05 31.59
N ARG A 604 -4.48 -20.23 32.46
CA ARG A 604 -4.54 -19.71 33.84
C ARG A 604 -4.40 -18.18 33.92
N GLY A 605 -4.16 -17.50 32.81
CA GLY A 605 -3.78 -16.10 32.75
C GLY A 605 -2.38 -15.82 33.29
N PHE A 606 -1.97 -14.56 33.23
CA PHE A 606 -0.66 -14.08 33.67
C PHE A 606 -0.74 -12.67 34.27
N PHE A 607 0.25 -12.28 35.07
CA PHE A 607 0.36 -10.92 35.59
C PHE A 607 1.19 -10.05 34.65
N ALA A 608 0.59 -9.01 34.08
CA ALA A 608 1.24 -8.10 33.14
C ALA A 608 2.22 -7.12 33.80
N TYR A 609 2.13 -6.91 35.11
CA TYR A 609 3.03 -6.05 35.91
C TYR A 609 3.32 -6.71 37.28
N ASP A 610 3.92 -6.00 38.24
CA ASP A 610 4.15 -6.54 39.58
C ASP A 610 2.82 -7.09 40.16
N PRO A 611 2.74 -8.36 40.59
CA PRO A 611 1.52 -8.95 41.11
C PRO A 611 0.93 -8.24 42.34
N ARG A 612 1.67 -7.34 42.99
CA ARG A 612 1.22 -6.47 44.10
C ARG A 612 0.62 -5.15 43.64
N PHE A 613 0.77 -4.78 42.38
CA PHE A 613 0.09 -3.60 41.81
C PHE A 613 -1.44 -3.78 41.89
N ARG A 614 -2.16 -2.74 42.30
CA ARG A 614 -3.62 -2.78 42.52
C ARG A 614 -4.39 -1.75 41.70
N GLY A 615 -3.74 -1.09 40.76
CA GLY A 615 -4.39 -0.13 39.86
C GLY A 615 -5.26 -0.77 38.78
N GLY A 616 -5.17 -2.09 38.60
CA GLY A 616 -5.75 -2.78 37.46
C GLY A 616 -5.03 -2.46 36.15
N ILE A 617 -5.57 -2.94 35.04
CA ILE A 617 -5.00 -2.73 33.70
C ILE A 617 -6.09 -2.50 32.64
N SER A 618 -5.74 -1.78 31.59
CA SER A 618 -6.45 -1.77 30.31
C SER A 618 -5.82 -2.80 29.39
N VAL A 619 -6.64 -3.50 28.60
CA VAL A 619 -6.20 -4.49 27.60
C VAL A 619 -6.72 -4.12 26.22
N ALA A 620 -5.92 -4.41 25.20
CA ALA A 620 -6.27 -4.38 23.78
C ALA A 620 -5.66 -5.60 23.08
N VAL A 621 -6.21 -5.97 21.92
CA VAL A 621 -5.75 -7.10 21.12
C VAL A 621 -5.59 -6.66 19.67
N GLY A 622 -4.52 -7.08 19.02
CA GLY A 622 -4.33 -6.86 17.58
C GLY A 622 -3.02 -7.42 17.06
N GLU A 623 -3.02 -7.78 15.77
CA GLU A 623 -1.83 -8.22 15.03
C GLU A 623 -0.78 -7.11 14.92
N LEU A 624 0.39 -7.29 15.56
CA LEU A 624 1.50 -6.33 15.53
C LEU A 624 2.78 -6.93 14.89
N THR A 625 2.77 -8.20 14.49
CA THR A 625 3.94 -8.90 13.94
C THR A 625 3.81 -9.30 12.47
N GLY A 626 2.59 -9.29 11.93
CA GLY A 626 2.27 -9.76 10.59
C GLY A 626 2.25 -11.28 10.44
N ASP A 627 2.26 -12.05 11.53
CA ASP A 627 2.28 -13.53 11.48
C ASP A 627 0.88 -14.16 11.46
N GLY A 628 -0.16 -13.33 11.55
CA GLY A 628 -1.57 -13.73 11.54
C GLY A 628 -2.13 -14.10 12.92
N ARG A 629 -1.37 -13.93 14.00
CA ARG A 629 -1.78 -14.14 15.40
C ARG A 629 -1.67 -12.85 16.21
N ALA A 630 -2.81 -12.38 16.72
CA ALA A 630 -2.84 -11.13 17.46
C ALA A 630 -2.03 -11.17 18.77
N GLU A 631 -1.42 -10.04 19.11
CA GLU A 631 -0.80 -9.77 20.39
C GLU A 631 -1.79 -9.18 21.40
N ILE A 632 -1.48 -9.36 22.69
CA ILE A 632 -2.16 -8.69 23.80
C ILE A 632 -1.32 -7.48 24.21
N VAL A 633 -1.93 -6.30 24.18
CA VAL A 633 -1.34 -5.04 24.66
C VAL A 633 -1.98 -4.64 25.97
N THR A 634 -1.17 -4.29 26.97
CA THR A 634 -1.66 -3.82 28.27
C THR A 634 -1.18 -2.40 28.56
N GLY A 635 -2.06 -1.59 29.16
CA GLY A 635 -1.73 -0.32 29.78
C GLY A 635 -1.98 -0.36 31.29
N ALA A 636 -1.06 0.19 32.08
CA ALA A 636 -1.23 0.24 33.53
C ALA A 636 -2.33 1.24 33.96
N GLY A 637 -3.18 0.83 34.90
CA GLY A 637 -4.20 1.67 35.50
C GLY A 637 -3.67 2.67 36.55
N PRO A 638 -4.57 3.31 37.33
CA PRO A 638 -4.19 4.31 38.33
C PRO A 638 -3.17 3.82 39.36
N GLY A 639 -2.23 4.69 39.73
CA GLY A 639 -1.11 4.38 40.64
C GLY A 639 0.09 3.72 39.97
N GLY A 640 -0.03 3.29 38.70
CA GLY A 640 1.09 2.85 37.87
C GLY A 640 1.52 3.96 36.92
N GLY A 641 2.79 3.96 36.51
CA GLY A 641 3.26 4.81 35.41
C GLY A 641 2.53 4.47 34.10
N PRO A 642 2.54 5.32 33.05
CA PRO A 642 1.90 5.10 31.75
C PRO A 642 2.64 4.05 30.91
N HIS A 643 2.92 2.89 31.51
CA HIS A 643 3.72 1.81 30.93
C HIS A 643 2.83 0.91 30.08
N VAL A 644 3.18 0.77 28.82
CA VAL A 644 2.56 -0.13 27.85
C VAL A 644 3.44 -1.36 27.71
N ARG A 645 2.83 -2.55 27.68
CA ARG A 645 3.54 -3.82 27.44
C ARG A 645 2.79 -4.65 26.40
N VAL A 646 3.55 -5.41 25.61
CA VAL A 646 3.04 -6.29 24.55
C VAL A 646 3.39 -7.73 24.91
N PHE A 647 2.44 -8.65 24.71
CA PHE A 647 2.56 -10.07 24.98
C PHE A 647 2.01 -10.88 23.81
N SER A 648 2.51 -12.10 23.61
CA SER A 648 1.84 -13.09 22.78
C SER A 648 0.45 -13.43 23.36
N GLY A 649 -0.40 -14.09 22.56
CA GLY A 649 -1.68 -14.62 23.05
C GLY A 649 -1.57 -15.58 24.24
N THR A 650 -0.39 -16.16 24.49
CA THR A 650 -0.08 -17.03 25.64
C THR A 650 0.57 -16.31 26.83
N GLY A 651 0.71 -14.98 26.76
CA GLY A 651 1.27 -14.16 27.84
C GLY A 651 2.80 -14.07 27.87
N THR A 652 3.49 -14.48 26.81
CA THR A 652 4.95 -14.31 26.71
C THR A 652 5.27 -12.86 26.32
N PRO A 653 6.08 -12.11 27.09
CA PRO A 653 6.43 -10.73 26.75
C PRO A 653 7.12 -10.62 25.38
N ARG A 654 6.69 -9.67 24.55
CA ARG A 654 7.28 -9.34 23.23
C ARG A 654 8.25 -8.15 23.30
N GLY A 655 8.86 -7.93 24.47
CA GLY A 655 9.76 -6.81 24.74
C GLY A 655 9.63 -6.30 26.17
N GLN A 656 10.34 -5.21 26.49
CA GLN A 656 10.30 -4.60 27.82
C GLN A 656 9.11 -3.64 28.01
N GLY A 657 8.42 -3.28 26.94
CA GLY A 657 7.41 -2.22 26.94
C GLY A 657 8.01 -0.81 26.97
N PHE A 658 7.17 0.20 26.99
CA PHE A 658 7.58 1.62 26.92
C PHE A 658 6.63 2.52 27.72
N PHE A 659 7.12 3.69 28.15
CA PHE A 659 6.28 4.69 28.80
C PHE A 659 5.71 5.64 27.74
N ALA A 660 4.38 5.65 27.60
CA ALA A 660 3.69 6.44 26.57
C ALA A 660 3.55 7.93 26.93
N LEU A 661 3.80 8.30 28.18
CA LEU A 661 3.79 9.68 28.71
C LEU A 661 4.93 9.79 29.74
N ASP A 662 5.07 10.94 30.41
CA ASP A 662 6.02 11.07 31.54
C ASP A 662 5.78 9.94 32.55
N ARG A 663 6.83 9.17 32.86
CA ARG A 663 6.80 8.04 33.80
C ARG A 663 6.28 8.36 35.20
N ARG A 664 6.28 9.65 35.58
CA ARG A 664 5.75 10.15 36.86
C ARG A 664 4.24 10.30 36.86
N ASN A 665 3.59 10.31 35.68
CA ASN A 665 2.14 10.30 35.60
C ASN A 665 1.62 8.98 36.17
N THR A 666 0.68 9.06 37.11
CA THR A 666 0.06 7.88 37.74
C THR A 666 -1.46 7.88 37.63
N ALA A 667 -2.03 8.68 36.73
CA ALA A 667 -3.46 8.72 36.46
C ALA A 667 -3.97 7.42 35.81
N GLY A 668 -3.06 6.64 35.21
CA GLY A 668 -3.36 5.45 34.42
C GLY A 668 -3.66 5.78 32.96
N ILE A 669 -3.55 4.77 32.11
CA ILE A 669 -3.79 4.88 30.66
C ILE A 669 -4.76 3.80 30.19
N SER A 670 -5.45 4.06 29.08
CA SER A 670 -6.16 3.03 28.32
C SER A 670 -5.52 2.83 26.95
N VAL A 671 -5.62 1.63 26.41
CA VAL A 671 -4.99 1.24 25.14
C VAL A 671 -6.02 0.72 24.14
N THR A 672 -5.79 0.95 22.85
CA THR A 672 -6.42 0.21 21.75
C THR A 672 -5.37 -0.13 20.69
N VAL A 673 -5.63 -1.15 19.89
CA VAL A 673 -4.80 -1.51 18.73
C VAL A 673 -5.65 -1.39 17.48
N THR A 674 -5.25 -0.55 16.53
CA THR A 674 -5.94 -0.35 15.24
C THR A 674 -5.00 0.31 14.23
N ASP A 675 -5.26 0.17 12.95
CA ASP A 675 -4.55 0.91 11.90
C ASP A 675 -5.15 2.32 11.79
N VAL A 676 -4.56 3.30 12.49
CA VAL A 676 -5.11 4.67 12.52
C VAL A 676 -4.60 5.51 11.35
N ASP A 677 -3.43 5.17 10.81
CA ASP A 677 -2.78 5.95 9.75
C ASP A 677 -2.90 5.31 8.35
N ASN A 678 -3.65 4.20 8.27
CA ASN A 678 -4.06 3.43 7.10
C ASN A 678 -2.89 2.80 6.32
N ASN A 679 -1.78 2.48 6.99
CA ASN A 679 -0.59 1.91 6.37
C ASN A 679 -0.60 0.38 6.33
N ASN A 680 -1.74 -0.27 6.63
CA ASN A 680 -1.93 -1.72 6.76
C ASN A 680 -1.13 -2.38 7.91
N SER A 681 -0.48 -1.59 8.77
CA SER A 681 0.07 -2.01 10.05
C SER A 681 -0.81 -1.47 11.17
N ARG A 682 -0.98 -2.25 12.24
CA ARG A 682 -1.75 -1.78 13.40
C ARG A 682 -0.86 -0.99 14.35
N ASP A 683 -1.44 0.06 14.91
CA ASP A 683 -0.81 0.99 15.81
C ASP A 683 -1.34 0.79 17.23
N ILE A 684 -0.47 1.01 18.22
CA ILE A 684 -0.87 1.07 19.62
C ILE A 684 -1.26 2.51 19.95
N LEU A 685 -2.55 2.72 20.18
CA LEU A 685 -3.08 4.00 20.64
C LEU A 685 -3.19 4.00 22.16
N VAL A 686 -2.70 5.07 22.78
CA VAL A 686 -2.70 5.27 24.22
C VAL A 686 -3.46 6.53 24.55
N PHE A 687 -4.51 6.38 25.35
CA PHE A 687 -5.38 7.48 25.73
C PHE A 687 -5.14 7.93 27.17
N THR A 688 -5.22 9.24 27.37
CA THR A 688 -5.27 9.88 28.69
C THR A 688 -6.41 10.89 28.75
N ARG A 689 -6.97 11.07 29.95
CA ARG A 689 -7.91 12.15 30.26
C ARG A 689 -7.29 13.24 31.12
N ASP A 690 -6.02 13.08 31.48
CA ASP A 690 -5.28 14.10 32.22
C ASP A 690 -4.81 15.18 31.23
N LEU A 691 -5.59 16.26 31.16
CA LEU A 691 -5.41 17.37 30.23
C LEU A 691 -4.18 18.24 30.55
N THR A 692 -3.60 18.11 31.76
CA THR A 692 -2.39 18.85 32.13
C THR A 692 -1.18 18.45 31.30
N LEU A 693 -1.18 17.25 30.69
CA LEU A 693 -0.12 16.75 29.82
C LEU A 693 -0.30 17.07 28.33
N ALA A 694 -1.51 17.44 27.87
CA ALA A 694 -1.71 17.77 26.45
C ALA A 694 -0.90 19.01 26.04
N ALA A 695 -0.70 19.96 26.98
CA ALA A 695 0.07 21.18 26.75
C ALA A 695 1.61 20.97 26.79
N GLU A 696 2.12 19.94 27.47
CA GLU A 696 3.57 19.65 27.53
C GLU A 696 4.08 18.88 26.29
N LEU A 697 3.19 18.31 25.47
CA LEU A 697 3.51 17.34 24.43
C LEU A 697 3.41 17.88 22.99
N GLY A 698 3.46 19.21 22.82
CA GLY A 698 3.76 19.86 21.54
C GLY A 698 2.59 20.14 20.60
N SER A 699 1.32 20.01 21.04
CA SER A 699 0.22 20.62 20.29
C SER A 699 0.20 22.12 20.59
N THR A 700 0.73 22.93 19.68
CA THR A 700 0.48 24.39 19.65
C THR A 700 -1.01 24.72 19.44
N ALA A 701 -1.84 23.73 19.12
CA ALA A 701 -3.30 23.83 19.07
C ALA A 701 -3.99 23.58 20.44
N VAL A 702 -3.40 24.03 21.55
CA VAL A 702 -4.06 24.06 22.88
C VAL A 702 -4.45 25.50 23.18
N ALA A 703 -5.38 26.02 22.39
CA ALA A 703 -6.20 27.15 22.79
C ALA A 703 -7.50 27.15 21.97
N VAL A 704 -8.59 26.78 22.65
CA VAL A 704 -10.00 27.02 22.26
C VAL A 704 -10.57 26.08 21.18
N ARG A 705 -11.26 25.03 21.62
CA ARG A 705 -12.66 24.73 21.22
C ARG A 705 -13.36 23.90 22.29
#